data_AF-A0A195CUI0-F1
#
_entry.id   AF-A0A195CUI0-F1
#
_cell.length_a   1.000
_cell.length_b   1.000
_cell.length_c   1.000
_cell.angle_alpha   90.00
_cell.angle_beta   90.00
_cell.angle_gamma   90.00
#
_symmetry.space_group_name_H-M   'P 1'
#
loop_
_entity.id
_entity.type
_entity.pdbx_description
1 polymer ?
#
loop_
_entity_poly.entity_id
_entity_poly.type
_entity_poly.pdbx_seq_one_letter_code
_entity_poly.pdbx_strand_id
1 'polypeptide(L)'
;MQLCSPLIKKCNNQDGYAICLIKNNIETGIGRFPPKLDNEQGRILFNFTGDNCLRGINYTVTVIMHCDYAAETNSYPELFPHDDQQCNLYIVWKTALACVPRTQTSCTVVNNGLYYDLSPLTRTSENYVIPIYIKNKTKSPKIILNVCQSILHHGIMCPVKSGVCLDDPEKPNRYSNLGEVYKPPFFKDGILQIEYQNGAICTQNITTPHVGTTIYFKCDLEAKGPPEYILGSGIKDCHYQLIWYTAAACDIETLHDYNVKKAGKCNGINPITNFTYDLQTLMNKDFTVTSASGVKYKFRVCDTLMDNSCGNNTGVCNSKYGTSLGQANANLIWQQGGPYLNYTNGDLCENGMSHYTLINFFCELQGSPSRPLLIKESTCQTIIHLNTDLVCEKKIKCATDNNDEINLTSLIQSTNNYIIKVNDTEFHINICRPLVPTQGLICAHGSAACKVSISSKNEYTNEISLGFPEDSPTLNKDLQTVLRYVNGSQCPENPTKTISSNFTFICDNNNQGLPVYKHYANCTYVFEWNTSIACGAVIGDWVAPCIIKDSFLSYEYDLSLLYEKQPLHYVKSKQGKKYAINICGGEKCCNCSAICHEYNRYGSLGSVIFDYSRNDVKLKYSNGSKCNNNSYTSEIRFICNESIGIGEPKLLLVSQNYTI
;
A
#
# COMPACT_ATOMS: atom_id res chain seq x y z
N MET A 1 15.97 -25.36 -11.75
CA MET A 1 14.87 -25.77 -12.66
C MET A 1 14.88 -24.89 -13.89
N GLN A 2 14.58 -25.42 -15.07
CA GLN A 2 14.32 -24.67 -16.31
C GLN A 2 13.07 -25.24 -16.99
N LEU A 3 12.03 -24.44 -17.23
CA LEU A 3 10.73 -24.95 -17.72
C LEU A 3 10.75 -25.29 -19.22
N CYS A 4 11.33 -24.40 -20.02
CA CYS A 4 11.25 -24.46 -21.49
C CYS A 4 12.54 -24.96 -22.15
N SER A 5 13.47 -25.51 -21.37
CA SER A 5 14.71 -26.12 -21.84
C SER A 5 15.23 -27.14 -20.82
N PRO A 6 16.09 -28.09 -21.23
CA PRO A 6 16.87 -28.89 -20.28
C PRO A 6 17.78 -27.99 -19.42
N LEU A 7 18.10 -28.46 -18.21
CA LEU A 7 19.01 -27.80 -17.28
C LEU A 7 20.38 -27.58 -17.91
N ILE A 8 20.90 -26.35 -17.81
CA ILE A 8 22.28 -25.98 -18.22
C ILE A 8 23.31 -26.81 -17.43
N LYS A 9 23.05 -27.02 -16.13
CA LYS A 9 23.86 -27.91 -15.28
C LYS A 9 23.23 -29.31 -15.28
N LYS A 10 24.04 -30.33 -15.53
CA LYS A 10 23.62 -31.74 -15.41
C LYS A 10 23.06 -32.02 -14.03
N CYS A 11 22.04 -32.88 -13.97
CA CYS A 11 21.50 -33.40 -12.72
C CYS A 11 21.95 -34.84 -12.57
N ASN A 12 22.65 -35.18 -11.48
CA ASN A 12 23.19 -36.53 -11.28
C ASN A 12 24.07 -37.00 -12.45
N ASN A 13 24.88 -36.09 -13.00
CA ASN A 13 25.72 -36.29 -14.21
C ASN A 13 24.95 -36.70 -15.48
N GLN A 14 23.62 -36.60 -15.49
CA GLN A 14 22.78 -36.92 -16.64
C GLN A 14 22.18 -35.63 -17.25
N ASP A 15 22.08 -35.64 -18.57
CA ASP A 15 21.45 -34.58 -19.38
C ASP A 15 19.95 -34.87 -19.58
N GLY A 16 19.18 -33.85 -19.97
CA GLY A 16 17.77 -34.01 -20.36
C GLY A 16 16.74 -33.82 -19.24
N TYR A 17 17.16 -33.42 -18.04
CA TYR A 17 16.25 -33.00 -16.97
C TYR A 17 15.95 -31.50 -17.06
N ALA A 18 14.72 -31.12 -16.74
CA ALA A 18 14.27 -29.75 -16.51
C ALA A 18 14.27 -29.39 -15.01
N ILE A 19 14.09 -30.40 -14.14
CA ILE A 19 13.97 -30.22 -12.69
C ILE A 19 14.88 -31.24 -11.98
N CYS A 20 15.73 -30.73 -11.10
CA CYS A 20 16.65 -31.52 -10.27
C CYS A 20 16.34 -31.22 -8.79
N LEU A 21 16.13 -32.27 -8.00
CA LEU A 21 15.99 -32.19 -6.56
C LEU A 21 17.36 -32.38 -5.92
N ILE A 22 17.77 -31.46 -5.05
CA ILE A 22 19.02 -31.57 -4.30
C ILE A 22 18.66 -31.70 -2.83
N LYS A 23 18.89 -32.88 -2.24
CA LYS A 23 18.65 -33.14 -0.82
C LYS A 23 19.90 -33.76 -0.21
N ASN A 24 20.45 -33.15 0.85
CA ASN A 24 21.68 -33.63 1.51
C ASN A 24 22.85 -33.87 0.52
N ASN A 25 23.07 -32.96 -0.42
CA ASN A 25 24.04 -33.08 -1.53
C ASN A 25 23.82 -34.24 -2.51
N ILE A 26 22.66 -34.92 -2.47
CA ILE A 26 22.27 -35.92 -3.47
C ILE A 26 21.39 -35.24 -4.52
N GLU A 27 21.80 -35.34 -5.78
CA GLU A 27 21.05 -34.83 -6.94
C GLU A 27 20.15 -35.95 -7.50
N THR A 28 18.84 -35.69 -7.61
CA THR A 28 17.86 -36.61 -8.19
C THR A 28 17.08 -35.92 -9.30
N GLY A 29 17.01 -36.53 -10.48
CA GLY A 29 16.30 -35.99 -11.64
C GLY A 29 14.79 -36.18 -11.52
N ILE A 30 14.07 -35.21 -10.97
CA ILE A 30 12.63 -35.32 -10.67
C ILE A 30 11.71 -34.88 -11.82
N GLY A 31 12.25 -34.27 -12.88
CA GLY A 31 11.46 -33.90 -14.06
C GLY A 31 12.29 -33.85 -15.33
N ARG A 32 11.98 -34.71 -16.31
CA ARG A 32 12.61 -34.74 -17.64
C ARG A 32 11.97 -33.73 -18.60
N PHE A 33 12.79 -33.18 -19.48
CA PHE A 33 12.34 -32.36 -20.61
C PHE A 33 12.00 -33.26 -21.81
N PRO A 34 10.97 -32.95 -22.62
CA PRO A 34 10.02 -31.83 -22.49
C PRO A 34 8.87 -32.12 -21.50
N PRO A 35 8.32 -31.08 -20.84
CA PRO A 35 7.09 -31.24 -20.07
C PRO A 35 5.89 -31.52 -20.97
N LYS A 36 4.89 -32.22 -20.41
CA LYS A 36 3.54 -32.20 -20.94
C LYS A 36 2.86 -30.91 -20.50
N LEU A 37 2.67 -29.99 -21.44
CA LEU A 37 1.93 -28.75 -21.22
C LEU A 37 0.43 -29.03 -21.21
N ASP A 38 -0.25 -28.59 -20.16
CA ASP A 38 -1.70 -28.54 -20.07
C ASP A 38 -2.10 -27.07 -19.91
N ASN A 39 -3.04 -26.62 -20.74
CA ASN A 39 -3.52 -25.24 -20.76
C ASN A 39 -5.06 -25.20 -20.77
N GLU A 40 -5.69 -26.16 -20.09
CA GLU A 40 -7.14 -26.14 -19.89
C GLU A 40 -7.52 -25.15 -18.76
N GLN A 41 -8.62 -24.41 -18.95
CA GLN A 41 -9.21 -23.52 -17.92
C GLN A 41 -8.33 -22.32 -17.45
N GLY A 42 -7.31 -21.92 -18.22
CA GLY A 42 -6.54 -20.68 -17.98
C GLY A 42 -5.46 -20.80 -16.96
N ARG A 43 -5.11 -22.02 -16.62
CA ARG A 43 -3.96 -22.35 -15.79
C ARG A 43 -2.96 -23.02 -16.71
N ILE A 44 -1.80 -22.39 -16.86
CA ILE A 44 -0.70 -22.99 -17.60
C ILE A 44 -0.02 -23.96 -16.64
N LEU A 45 -0.12 -25.25 -16.95
CA LEU A 45 0.38 -26.35 -16.14
C LEU A 45 1.50 -27.06 -16.91
N PHE A 46 2.71 -27.08 -16.36
CA PHE A 46 3.79 -27.90 -16.89
C PHE A 46 3.89 -29.19 -16.06
N ASN A 47 3.59 -30.33 -16.68
CA ASN A 47 3.69 -31.63 -16.04
C ASN A 47 4.97 -32.34 -16.47
N PHE A 48 5.83 -32.66 -15.52
CA PHE A 48 7.08 -33.36 -15.72
C PHE A 48 7.03 -34.76 -15.11
N THR A 49 7.76 -35.71 -15.71
CA THR A 49 8.00 -37.03 -15.13
C THR A 49 9.50 -37.22 -14.96
N GLY A 50 9.93 -37.64 -13.78
CA GLY A 50 11.31 -37.85 -13.40
C GLY A 50 11.71 -39.32 -13.30
N ASP A 51 12.76 -39.55 -12.54
CA ASP A 51 13.27 -40.88 -12.23
C ASP A 51 12.45 -41.58 -11.15
N ASN A 52 12.82 -42.82 -10.87
CA ASN A 52 12.17 -43.68 -9.89
C ASN A 52 12.28 -43.08 -8.47
N CYS A 53 11.15 -42.90 -7.81
CA CYS A 53 11.01 -42.34 -6.47
C CYS A 53 10.88 -43.45 -5.42
N LEU A 54 9.87 -44.30 -5.58
CA LEU A 54 9.57 -45.47 -4.73
C LEU A 54 9.32 -46.67 -5.65
N ARG A 55 9.54 -47.91 -5.20
CA ARG A 55 9.45 -49.16 -6.01
C ARG A 55 8.36 -49.13 -7.11
N GLY A 56 8.73 -48.71 -8.33
CA GLY A 56 7.88 -48.71 -9.52
C GLY A 56 7.09 -47.42 -9.79
N ILE A 57 7.28 -46.35 -9.00
CA ILE A 57 6.62 -45.04 -9.14
C ILE A 57 7.70 -44.00 -9.44
N ASN A 58 7.57 -43.32 -10.58
CA ASN A 58 8.43 -42.20 -10.94
C ASN A 58 7.98 -40.91 -10.26
N TYR A 59 8.91 -39.99 -10.06
CA TYR A 59 8.57 -38.62 -9.66
C TYR A 59 7.66 -37.96 -10.70
N THR A 60 6.66 -37.23 -10.24
CA THR A 60 5.85 -36.33 -11.07
C THR A 60 5.91 -34.93 -10.48
N VAL A 61 6.12 -33.92 -11.32
CA VAL A 61 6.16 -32.52 -10.89
C VAL A 61 5.18 -31.72 -11.73
N THR A 62 4.20 -31.08 -11.10
CA THR A 62 3.26 -30.17 -11.75
C THR A 62 3.61 -28.74 -11.38
N VAL A 63 4.04 -27.94 -12.37
CA VAL A 63 4.29 -26.50 -12.20
C VAL A 63 3.07 -25.73 -12.68
N ILE A 64 2.41 -25.05 -11.74
CA ILE A 64 1.21 -24.25 -11.92
C ILE A 64 1.61 -22.79 -12.10
N MET A 65 1.55 -22.29 -13.33
CA MET A 65 1.73 -20.86 -13.56
C MET A 65 0.49 -20.10 -13.09
N HIS A 66 0.69 -19.05 -12.33
CA HIS A 66 -0.38 -18.20 -11.81
C HIS A 66 -0.14 -16.77 -12.25
N CYS A 67 -1.08 -16.19 -13.01
CA CYS A 67 -1.03 -14.79 -13.36
C CYS A 67 -1.08 -13.94 -12.10
N ASP A 68 -0.06 -13.11 -11.93
CA ASP A 68 -0.05 -12.02 -10.98
C ASP A 68 0.50 -10.76 -11.65
N TYR A 69 -0.38 -9.78 -11.87
CA TYR A 69 0.00 -8.52 -12.50
C TYR A 69 0.95 -7.66 -11.65
N ALA A 70 1.05 -7.96 -10.35
CA ALA A 70 1.96 -7.30 -9.43
C ALA A 70 3.28 -8.09 -9.24
N ALA A 71 3.40 -9.30 -9.81
CA ALA A 71 4.61 -10.10 -9.67
C ALA A 71 5.77 -9.53 -10.50
N GLU A 72 6.96 -9.51 -9.90
CA GLU A 72 8.20 -9.06 -10.52
C GLU A 72 8.57 -9.90 -11.76
N THR A 73 9.40 -9.35 -12.65
CA THR A 73 9.84 -10.06 -13.87
C THR A 73 10.72 -11.29 -13.56
N ASN A 74 11.36 -11.29 -12.38
CA ASN A 74 12.20 -12.38 -11.86
C ASN A 74 11.51 -13.18 -10.74
N SER A 75 10.18 -13.34 -10.81
CA SER A 75 9.48 -14.15 -9.82
C SER A 75 9.96 -15.59 -9.84
N TYR A 76 9.85 -16.28 -8.70
CA TYR A 76 10.35 -17.65 -8.55
C TYR A 76 9.22 -18.66 -8.29
N PRO A 77 9.49 -19.93 -8.60
CA PRO A 77 8.59 -21.03 -8.32
C PRO A 77 8.61 -21.41 -6.83
N GLU A 78 7.44 -21.49 -6.20
CA GLU A 78 7.24 -22.00 -4.84
C GLU A 78 6.81 -23.47 -4.87
N LEU A 79 7.50 -24.34 -4.13
CA LEU A 79 7.12 -25.74 -3.97
C LEU A 79 6.06 -25.86 -2.85
N PHE A 80 4.95 -26.56 -3.11
CA PHE A 80 3.96 -26.85 -2.07
C PHE A 80 4.57 -27.74 -0.98
N PRO A 81 4.14 -27.59 0.29
CA PRO A 81 4.52 -28.51 1.36
C PRO A 81 4.24 -29.96 0.95
N HIS A 82 5.25 -30.82 1.10
CA HIS A 82 5.18 -32.23 0.75
C HIS A 82 5.94 -33.05 1.79
N ASP A 83 5.50 -34.29 2.01
CA ASP A 83 6.22 -35.23 2.86
C ASP A 83 7.39 -35.87 2.13
N ASP A 84 8.38 -36.34 2.88
CA ASP A 84 9.59 -37.00 2.36
C ASP A 84 9.33 -38.28 1.54
N GLN A 85 8.10 -38.82 1.60
CA GLN A 85 7.67 -40.01 0.84
C GLN A 85 6.77 -39.68 -0.37
N GLN A 86 6.45 -38.40 -0.60
CA GLN A 86 5.59 -38.00 -1.72
C GLN A 86 6.40 -37.94 -3.03
N CYS A 87 5.95 -38.69 -4.03
CA CYS A 87 6.54 -38.71 -5.37
C CYS A 87 5.88 -37.72 -6.34
N ASN A 88 4.75 -37.15 -5.95
CA ASN A 88 3.99 -36.15 -6.70
C ASN A 88 4.18 -34.77 -6.07
N LEU A 89 4.85 -33.87 -6.77
CA LEU A 89 5.20 -32.55 -6.29
C LEU A 89 4.43 -31.49 -7.08
N TYR A 90 3.95 -30.47 -6.37
CA TYR A 90 3.30 -29.32 -6.97
C TYR A 90 4.16 -28.10 -6.74
N ILE A 91 4.37 -27.32 -7.78
CA ILE A 91 5.07 -26.04 -7.73
C ILE A 91 4.10 -24.98 -8.22
N VAL A 92 3.95 -23.85 -7.55
CA VAL A 92 3.24 -22.69 -8.08
C VAL A 92 4.24 -21.62 -8.48
N TRP A 93 4.11 -21.08 -9.70
CA TRP A 93 4.95 -20.00 -10.17
C TRP A 93 4.09 -18.80 -10.50
N LYS A 94 4.08 -17.84 -9.60
CA LYS A 94 3.29 -16.62 -9.71
C LYS A 94 4.09 -15.60 -10.51
N THR A 95 3.63 -15.15 -11.68
CA THR A 95 4.42 -14.28 -12.56
C THR A 95 3.54 -13.40 -13.43
N ALA A 96 3.98 -12.17 -13.70
CA ALA A 96 3.34 -11.28 -14.66
C ALA A 96 3.49 -11.80 -16.10
N LEU A 97 4.46 -12.69 -16.38
CA LEU A 97 4.62 -13.34 -17.68
C LEU A 97 3.53 -14.38 -17.98
N ALA A 98 2.87 -14.87 -16.94
CA ALA A 98 1.67 -15.70 -17.06
C ALA A 98 0.41 -14.85 -17.20
N CYS A 99 0.53 -13.52 -17.04
CA CYS A 99 -0.58 -12.60 -17.25
C CYS A 99 -0.70 -12.18 -18.71
N VAL A 100 -1.93 -11.83 -19.03
CA VAL A 100 -2.32 -11.29 -20.30
C VAL A 100 -1.94 -9.79 -20.36
N PRO A 101 -1.35 -9.27 -21.46
CA PRO A 101 -1.08 -7.84 -21.59
C PRO A 101 -2.35 -6.97 -21.48
N ARG A 102 -2.30 -5.90 -20.67
CA ARG A 102 -3.43 -4.98 -20.50
C ARG A 102 -3.58 -4.05 -21.70
N THR A 103 -4.80 -3.91 -22.21
CA THR A 103 -5.16 -2.92 -23.24
C THR A 103 -5.76 -1.70 -22.55
N GLN A 104 -5.33 -0.47 -22.89
CA GLN A 104 -5.77 0.77 -22.24
C GLN A 104 -6.01 1.89 -23.26
N THR A 105 -6.92 2.80 -22.95
CA THR A 105 -7.22 4.02 -23.74
C THR A 105 -7.27 5.25 -22.84
N SER A 106 -7.23 6.45 -23.43
CA SER A 106 -7.48 7.69 -22.67
C SER A 106 -8.87 7.63 -22.02
N CYS A 107 -8.97 8.10 -20.77
CA CYS A 107 -10.22 8.13 -20.01
C CYS A 107 -10.78 9.54 -19.82
N THR A 108 -10.27 10.51 -20.58
CA THR A 108 -10.70 11.90 -20.56
C THR A 108 -11.33 12.29 -21.90
N VAL A 109 -12.28 13.23 -21.85
CA VAL A 109 -12.95 13.75 -23.05
C VAL A 109 -13.33 15.22 -22.86
N VAL A 110 -13.23 15.98 -23.94
CA VAL A 110 -13.68 17.38 -24.00
C VAL A 110 -14.92 17.47 -24.88
N ASN A 111 -15.96 18.12 -24.38
CA ASN A 111 -17.20 18.34 -25.13
C ASN A 111 -17.71 19.76 -24.89
N ASN A 112 -17.90 20.54 -25.96
CA ASN A 112 -18.33 21.94 -25.90
C ASN A 112 -17.47 22.82 -24.96
N GLY A 113 -16.17 22.54 -24.84
CA GLY A 113 -15.25 23.26 -23.96
C GLY A 113 -15.24 22.78 -22.50
N LEU A 114 -16.17 21.90 -22.11
CA LEU A 114 -16.19 21.27 -20.79
C LEU A 114 -15.33 20.01 -20.78
N TYR A 115 -14.62 19.80 -19.67
CA TYR A 115 -13.69 18.69 -19.46
C TYR A 115 -14.32 17.63 -18.56
N TYR A 116 -14.25 16.37 -18.99
CA TYR A 116 -14.76 15.21 -18.27
C TYR A 116 -13.64 14.19 -18.08
N ASP A 117 -13.59 13.57 -16.89
CA ASP A 117 -12.54 12.62 -16.53
C ASP A 117 -13.12 11.38 -15.83
N LEU A 118 -13.12 10.26 -16.55
CA LEU A 118 -13.55 8.96 -16.05
C LEU A 118 -12.40 8.13 -15.46
N SER A 119 -11.17 8.64 -15.45
CA SER A 119 -9.99 7.95 -14.88
C SER A 119 -10.21 7.45 -13.45
N PRO A 120 -10.93 8.17 -12.55
CA PRO A 120 -11.26 7.68 -11.21
C PRO A 120 -12.06 6.37 -11.18
N LEU A 121 -12.71 5.97 -12.28
CA LEU A 121 -13.42 4.70 -12.43
C LEU A 121 -12.53 3.54 -12.93
N THR A 122 -11.26 3.80 -13.25
CA THR A 122 -10.32 2.78 -13.75
C THR A 122 -9.73 2.00 -12.59
N ARG A 123 -10.05 0.71 -12.43
CA ARG A 123 -9.59 -0.10 -11.28
C ARG A 123 -8.36 -0.95 -11.58
N THR A 124 -7.25 -0.73 -10.86
CA THR A 124 -5.97 -1.39 -11.16
C THR A 124 -5.73 -2.72 -10.44
N SER A 125 -6.51 -3.01 -9.38
CA SER A 125 -6.37 -4.19 -8.50
C SER A 125 -7.54 -5.18 -8.60
N GLU A 126 -8.74 -4.72 -8.92
CA GLU A 126 -9.95 -5.57 -9.04
C GLU A 126 -10.87 -5.09 -10.17
N ASN A 127 -11.74 -5.98 -10.68
CA ASN A 127 -12.75 -5.60 -11.68
C ASN A 127 -14.07 -5.21 -11.00
N TYR A 128 -14.92 -4.47 -11.71
CA TYR A 128 -16.32 -4.34 -11.35
C TYR A 128 -17.05 -5.64 -11.68
N VAL A 129 -17.94 -6.08 -10.80
CA VAL A 129 -18.75 -7.29 -10.99
C VAL A 129 -20.23 -6.92 -10.78
N ILE A 130 -21.00 -6.98 -11.85
CA ILE A 130 -22.43 -6.64 -11.87
C ILE A 130 -23.25 -7.92 -12.00
N PRO A 131 -23.99 -8.34 -10.97
CA PRO A 131 -24.85 -9.50 -11.06
C PRO A 131 -26.06 -9.23 -11.95
N ILE A 132 -26.38 -10.16 -12.86
CA ILE A 132 -27.61 -10.14 -13.65
C ILE A 132 -28.65 -11.00 -12.93
N TYR A 133 -29.57 -10.35 -12.20
CA TYR A 133 -30.60 -11.07 -11.46
C TYR A 133 -31.65 -11.67 -12.41
N ILE A 134 -31.73 -13.00 -12.42
CA ILE A 134 -32.76 -13.76 -13.14
C ILE A 134 -33.67 -14.41 -12.09
N LYS A 135 -34.97 -14.08 -12.12
CA LYS A 135 -35.95 -14.69 -11.21
C LYS A 135 -35.92 -16.21 -11.33
N ASN A 136 -35.98 -16.92 -10.20
CA ASN A 136 -36.02 -18.38 -10.08
C ASN A 136 -34.75 -19.15 -10.49
N LYS A 137 -33.56 -18.52 -10.48
CA LYS A 137 -32.27 -19.23 -10.65
C LYS A 137 -31.38 -19.09 -9.41
N THR A 138 -30.76 -20.19 -9.00
CA THR A 138 -29.79 -20.23 -7.89
C THR A 138 -28.39 -19.79 -8.31
N LYS A 139 -28.07 -19.83 -9.61
CA LYS A 139 -26.82 -19.32 -10.20
C LYS A 139 -27.14 -18.25 -11.23
N SER A 140 -26.83 -16.99 -10.92
CA SER A 140 -27.02 -15.86 -11.81
C SER A 140 -25.75 -15.56 -12.62
N PRO A 141 -25.88 -15.20 -13.91
CA PRO A 141 -24.75 -14.70 -14.69
C PRO A 141 -24.30 -13.33 -14.16
N LYS A 142 -23.05 -12.98 -14.40
CA LYS A 142 -22.42 -11.74 -13.93
C LYS A 142 -21.68 -11.07 -15.09
N ILE A 143 -21.76 -9.75 -15.15
CA ILE A 143 -20.93 -8.93 -16.04
C ILE A 143 -19.70 -8.50 -15.25
N ILE A 144 -18.51 -8.79 -15.78
CA ILE A 144 -17.23 -8.35 -15.26
C ILE A 144 -16.73 -7.25 -16.19
N LEU A 145 -16.40 -6.07 -15.65
CA LEU A 145 -15.94 -4.96 -16.47
C LEU A 145 -14.85 -4.14 -15.82
N ASN A 146 -14.16 -3.39 -16.67
CA ASN A 146 -13.27 -2.31 -16.27
C ASN A 146 -13.49 -1.10 -17.21
N VAL A 147 -13.07 0.09 -16.77
CA VAL A 147 -13.28 1.35 -17.50
C VAL A 147 -11.95 1.79 -18.11
N CYS A 148 -11.94 2.12 -19.40
CA CYS A 148 -10.75 2.57 -20.15
C CYS A 148 -9.57 1.59 -20.15
N GLN A 149 -9.77 0.36 -19.66
CA GLN A 149 -8.78 -0.71 -19.67
C GLN A 149 -9.42 -2.08 -19.77
N SER A 150 -8.67 -3.08 -20.24
CA SER A 150 -9.10 -4.47 -20.27
C SER A 150 -9.30 -4.99 -18.84
N ILE A 151 -10.21 -5.95 -18.67
CA ILE A 151 -10.42 -6.60 -17.37
C ILE A 151 -9.14 -7.26 -16.84
N LEU A 152 -9.07 -7.41 -15.53
CA LEU A 152 -8.02 -8.13 -14.84
C LEU A 152 -8.31 -9.64 -14.84
N HIS A 153 -7.43 -10.46 -15.40
CA HIS A 153 -7.59 -11.92 -15.52
C HIS A 153 -7.18 -12.70 -14.25
N HIS A 154 -7.74 -12.35 -13.09
CA HIS A 154 -7.53 -13.12 -11.84
C HIS A 154 -8.42 -14.37 -11.80
N GLY A 155 -8.04 -15.43 -12.52
CA GLY A 155 -8.82 -16.67 -12.60
C GLY A 155 -10.08 -16.57 -13.46
N ILE A 156 -10.12 -15.61 -14.37
CA ILE A 156 -11.21 -15.35 -15.33
C ILE A 156 -10.72 -15.71 -16.73
N MET A 157 -11.53 -16.47 -17.48
CA MET A 157 -11.17 -17.02 -18.80
C MET A 157 -11.65 -16.18 -19.99
N CYS A 158 -11.96 -14.91 -19.76
CA CYS A 158 -12.38 -14.06 -20.86
C CYS A 158 -11.21 -13.69 -21.79
N PRO A 159 -11.49 -13.45 -23.08
CA PRO A 159 -10.47 -13.02 -24.03
C PRO A 159 -9.65 -11.82 -23.56
N VAL A 160 -8.43 -11.75 -24.09
CA VAL A 160 -7.34 -10.95 -23.54
C VAL A 160 -7.59 -9.44 -23.57
N LYS A 161 -8.27 -8.96 -24.61
CA LYS A 161 -8.57 -7.54 -24.82
C LYS A 161 -9.94 -7.11 -24.28
N SER A 162 -10.69 -8.02 -23.66
CA SER A 162 -12.04 -7.76 -23.17
C SER A 162 -12.03 -6.59 -22.18
N GLY A 163 -12.76 -5.52 -22.48
CA GLY A 163 -13.13 -4.49 -21.52
C GLY A 163 -14.34 -4.91 -20.69
N VAL A 164 -15.20 -5.76 -21.26
CA VAL A 164 -16.37 -6.36 -20.59
C VAL A 164 -16.46 -7.85 -20.93
N CYS A 165 -16.83 -8.64 -19.93
CA CYS A 165 -16.88 -10.09 -19.96
C CYS A 165 -18.16 -10.59 -19.26
N LEU A 166 -18.78 -11.63 -19.81
CA LEU A 166 -19.86 -12.36 -19.16
C LEU A 166 -19.29 -13.59 -18.45
N ASP A 167 -19.64 -13.79 -17.19
CA ASP A 167 -19.49 -15.04 -16.44
C ASP A 167 -20.88 -15.67 -16.24
N ASP A 168 -21.21 -16.66 -17.06
CA ASP A 168 -22.47 -17.40 -17.06
C ASP A 168 -22.22 -18.86 -16.65
N PRO A 169 -22.45 -19.24 -15.38
CA PRO A 169 -22.12 -20.57 -14.87
C PRO A 169 -23.00 -21.69 -15.44
N GLU A 170 -24.08 -21.37 -16.16
CA GLU A 170 -24.96 -22.36 -16.79
C GLU A 170 -24.58 -22.68 -18.24
N LYS A 171 -23.75 -21.85 -18.89
CA LYS A 171 -23.28 -22.10 -20.25
C LYS A 171 -22.06 -23.01 -20.26
N PRO A 172 -21.93 -23.90 -21.27
CA PRO A 172 -20.74 -24.75 -21.43
C PRO A 172 -19.47 -23.91 -21.58
N ASN A 173 -19.55 -22.79 -22.32
CA ASN A 173 -18.55 -21.74 -22.28
C ASN A 173 -18.95 -20.70 -21.24
N ARG A 174 -18.53 -20.94 -19.99
CA ARG A 174 -18.82 -20.08 -18.83
C ARG A 174 -18.50 -18.61 -19.09
N TYR A 175 -17.43 -18.33 -19.82
CA TYR A 175 -16.98 -16.97 -20.07
C TYR A 175 -17.22 -16.54 -21.52
N SER A 176 -17.66 -15.30 -21.73
CA SER A 176 -17.88 -14.75 -23.08
C SER A 176 -17.42 -13.29 -23.18
N ASN A 177 -16.71 -12.94 -24.25
CA ASN A 177 -16.30 -11.56 -24.53
C ASN A 177 -17.52 -10.72 -24.93
N LEU A 178 -17.80 -9.66 -24.17
CA LEU A 178 -18.90 -8.74 -24.49
C LEU A 178 -18.41 -7.44 -25.15
N GLY A 179 -17.11 -7.31 -25.37
CA GLY A 179 -16.50 -6.17 -26.05
C GLY A 179 -15.08 -5.94 -25.59
N GLU A 180 -14.23 -5.55 -26.52
CA GLU A 180 -12.83 -5.19 -26.34
C GLU A 180 -12.66 -3.69 -26.17
N VAL A 181 -11.62 -3.32 -25.42
CA VAL A 181 -11.21 -1.92 -25.30
C VAL A 181 -10.62 -1.45 -26.61
N TYR A 182 -11.23 -0.40 -27.18
CA TYR A 182 -10.83 0.09 -28.50
C TYR A 182 -10.71 1.63 -28.56
N LYS A 183 -11.79 2.35 -28.23
CA LYS A 183 -11.83 3.82 -28.31
C LYS A 183 -11.93 4.47 -26.93
N PRO A 184 -11.46 5.73 -26.78
CA PRO A 184 -11.72 6.52 -25.59
C PRO A 184 -13.22 6.85 -25.44
N PRO A 185 -13.66 7.33 -24.27
CA PRO A 185 -15.01 7.86 -24.07
C PRO A 185 -15.35 8.98 -25.06
N PHE A 186 -16.63 9.10 -25.43
CA PHE A 186 -17.12 10.11 -26.35
C PHE A 186 -18.55 10.53 -26.02
N PHE A 187 -18.98 11.66 -26.56
CA PHE A 187 -20.37 12.11 -26.48
C PHE A 187 -21.14 11.67 -27.72
N LYS A 188 -22.35 11.14 -27.51
CA LYS A 188 -23.32 10.88 -28.57
C LYS A 188 -24.71 11.28 -28.09
N ASP A 189 -25.41 12.07 -28.88
CA ASP A 189 -26.76 12.57 -28.56
C ASP A 189 -26.85 13.23 -27.16
N GLY A 190 -25.77 13.92 -26.76
CA GLY A 190 -25.66 14.59 -25.45
C GLY A 190 -25.32 13.66 -24.27
N ILE A 191 -25.11 12.36 -24.49
CA ILE A 191 -24.79 11.39 -23.44
C ILE A 191 -23.32 11.01 -23.53
N LEU A 192 -22.61 11.09 -22.40
CA LEU A 192 -21.25 10.57 -22.25
C LEU A 192 -21.30 9.04 -22.25
N GLN A 193 -20.55 8.41 -23.14
CA GLN A 193 -20.55 6.96 -23.25
C GLN A 193 -19.19 6.40 -23.65
N ILE A 194 -18.94 5.14 -23.29
CA ILE A 194 -17.84 4.35 -23.83
C ILE A 194 -18.43 3.13 -24.54
N GLU A 195 -17.82 2.76 -25.66
CA GLU A 195 -18.25 1.62 -26.46
C GLU A 195 -17.10 0.61 -26.59
N TYR A 196 -17.38 -0.62 -26.16
CA TYR A 196 -16.51 -1.76 -26.34
C TYR A 196 -17.08 -2.65 -27.44
N GLN A 197 -16.27 -2.89 -28.47
CA GLN A 197 -16.67 -3.55 -29.72
C GLN A 197 -15.90 -4.86 -29.91
N ASN A 198 -16.17 -5.60 -30.98
CA ASN A 198 -15.41 -6.82 -31.33
C ASN A 198 -15.45 -7.91 -30.26
N GLY A 199 -16.59 -8.09 -29.59
CA GLY A 199 -16.83 -9.20 -28.68
C GLY A 199 -17.00 -10.55 -29.38
N ALA A 200 -17.60 -11.51 -28.68
CA ALA A 200 -17.90 -12.83 -29.23
C ALA A 200 -18.80 -12.74 -30.48
N ILE A 201 -18.78 -13.77 -31.32
CA ILE A 201 -19.65 -13.80 -32.50
C ILE A 201 -21.11 -13.83 -32.06
N CYS A 202 -21.90 -12.91 -32.59
CA CYS A 202 -23.34 -12.87 -32.38
C CYS A 202 -24.03 -13.86 -33.34
N THR A 203 -24.68 -14.88 -32.81
CA THR A 203 -25.40 -15.87 -33.63
C THR A 203 -26.86 -15.51 -33.90
N GLN A 204 -27.40 -14.49 -33.24
CA GLN A 204 -28.81 -14.10 -33.33
C GLN A 204 -29.08 -12.94 -34.30
N ASN A 205 -28.07 -12.11 -34.59
CA ASN A 205 -28.19 -10.94 -35.45
C ASN A 205 -27.07 -10.94 -36.51
N ILE A 206 -27.46 -10.99 -37.78
CA ILE A 206 -26.53 -11.05 -38.92
C ILE A 206 -25.90 -9.67 -39.21
N THR A 207 -26.55 -8.58 -38.78
CA THR A 207 -26.08 -7.20 -39.04
C THR A 207 -24.99 -6.73 -38.06
N THR A 208 -24.99 -7.26 -36.84
CA THR A 208 -23.98 -6.99 -35.80
C THR A 208 -23.22 -8.29 -35.51
N PRO A 209 -22.24 -8.69 -36.35
CA PRO A 209 -21.62 -10.01 -36.27
C PRO A 209 -20.85 -10.25 -34.97
N HIS A 210 -20.52 -9.20 -34.23
CA HIS A 210 -19.84 -9.27 -32.94
C HIS A 210 -20.67 -8.62 -31.84
N VAL A 211 -20.61 -9.21 -30.65
CA VAL A 211 -21.20 -8.66 -29.45
C VAL A 211 -20.49 -7.37 -29.07
N GLY A 212 -21.26 -6.35 -28.69
CA GLY A 212 -20.75 -5.07 -28.19
C GLY A 212 -21.32 -4.75 -26.82
N THR A 213 -20.68 -3.79 -26.15
CA THR A 213 -21.19 -3.20 -24.91
C THR A 213 -21.07 -1.69 -24.95
N THR A 214 -22.14 -0.97 -24.65
CA THR A 214 -22.10 0.47 -24.38
C THR A 214 -22.38 0.73 -22.91
N ILE A 215 -21.54 1.55 -22.28
CA ILE A 215 -21.78 2.08 -20.94
C ILE A 215 -22.15 3.55 -21.10
N TYR A 216 -23.36 3.91 -20.66
CA TYR A 216 -23.86 5.28 -20.62
C TYR A 216 -23.58 5.88 -19.26
N PHE A 217 -22.77 6.93 -19.22
CA PHE A 217 -22.44 7.65 -18.01
C PHE A 217 -23.39 8.83 -17.85
N LYS A 218 -24.06 8.90 -16.69
CA LYS A 218 -24.94 9.99 -16.32
C LYS A 218 -24.37 10.68 -15.10
N CYS A 219 -24.17 11.99 -15.22
CA CYS A 219 -23.76 12.83 -14.10
C CYS A 219 -24.84 12.77 -13.02
N ASP A 220 -24.46 12.24 -11.87
CA ASP A 220 -25.25 12.23 -10.65
C ASP A 220 -24.28 12.36 -9.47
N LEU A 221 -24.37 13.49 -8.78
CA LEU A 221 -23.44 13.88 -7.72
C LEU A 221 -23.72 13.15 -6.40
N GLU A 222 -24.86 12.47 -6.27
CA GLU A 222 -25.25 11.76 -5.04
C GLU A 222 -25.28 10.23 -5.22
N ALA A 223 -25.15 9.73 -6.45
CA ALA A 223 -25.15 8.31 -6.76
C ALA A 223 -23.94 7.57 -6.17
N LYS A 224 -24.22 6.44 -5.49
CA LYS A 224 -23.23 5.56 -4.86
C LYS A 224 -23.51 4.13 -5.30
N GLY A 225 -22.99 3.74 -6.47
CA GLY A 225 -23.25 2.40 -6.98
C GLY A 225 -22.40 2.01 -8.18
N PRO A 226 -22.22 0.69 -8.41
CA PRO A 226 -21.70 0.17 -9.66
C PRO A 226 -22.68 0.47 -10.81
N PRO A 227 -22.28 0.29 -12.09
CA PRO A 227 -23.19 0.46 -13.20
C PRO A 227 -24.34 -0.57 -13.14
N GLU A 228 -25.50 -0.18 -13.63
CA GLU A 228 -26.68 -1.02 -13.74
C GLU A 228 -26.80 -1.58 -15.15
N TYR A 229 -27.06 -2.88 -15.26
CA TYR A 229 -27.33 -3.51 -16.55
C TYR A 229 -28.79 -3.27 -16.98
N ILE A 230 -28.99 -2.79 -18.21
CA ILE A 230 -30.34 -2.62 -18.77
C ILE A 230 -30.92 -4.00 -19.11
N LEU A 231 -31.93 -4.42 -18.34
CA LEU A 231 -32.56 -5.73 -18.50
C LEU A 231 -33.09 -5.93 -19.93
N GLY A 232 -32.66 -7.02 -20.57
CA GLY A 232 -33.11 -7.42 -21.90
C GLY A 232 -32.18 -7.00 -23.05
N SER A 233 -31.25 -6.07 -22.80
CA SER A 233 -30.23 -5.67 -23.77
C SER A 233 -29.20 -6.78 -24.02
N GLY A 234 -28.66 -6.91 -25.22
CA GLY A 234 -27.67 -7.94 -25.55
C GLY A 234 -28.25 -9.33 -25.80
N ILE A 235 -29.52 -9.57 -25.47
CA ILE A 235 -30.17 -10.89 -25.66
C ILE A 235 -30.49 -11.14 -27.13
N LYS A 236 -30.99 -10.14 -27.88
CA LYS A 236 -31.44 -10.30 -29.28
C LYS A 236 -30.63 -9.49 -30.29
N ASP A 237 -30.17 -8.32 -29.86
CA ASP A 237 -29.39 -7.36 -30.66
C ASP A 237 -27.88 -7.56 -30.52
N CYS A 238 -27.44 -8.43 -29.61
CA CYS A 238 -26.04 -8.68 -29.25
C CYS A 238 -25.29 -7.43 -28.81
N HIS A 239 -26.00 -6.44 -28.30
CA HIS A 239 -25.42 -5.21 -27.80
C HIS A 239 -25.85 -4.98 -26.37
N TYR A 240 -24.93 -5.18 -25.42
CA TYR A 240 -25.17 -4.98 -24.00
C TYR A 240 -25.13 -3.49 -23.66
N GLN A 241 -26.02 -3.07 -22.77
CA GLN A 241 -26.14 -1.69 -22.35
C GLN A 241 -26.10 -1.61 -20.84
N LEU A 242 -25.24 -0.75 -20.34
CA LEU A 242 -25.13 -0.42 -18.92
C LEU A 242 -25.35 1.07 -18.73
N ILE A 243 -26.01 1.45 -17.64
CA ILE A 243 -26.16 2.85 -17.23
C ILE A 243 -25.42 3.03 -15.93
N TRP A 244 -24.57 4.04 -15.87
CA TRP A 244 -23.82 4.39 -14.67
C TRP A 244 -24.12 5.80 -14.23
N TYR A 245 -24.85 5.92 -13.12
CA TYR A 245 -24.99 7.18 -12.40
C TYR A 245 -23.77 7.37 -11.51
N THR A 246 -22.98 8.41 -11.78
CA THR A 246 -21.74 8.68 -11.04
C THR A 246 -21.32 10.13 -11.17
N ALA A 247 -20.73 10.68 -10.10
CA ALA A 247 -20.17 12.02 -10.11
C ALA A 247 -18.99 12.16 -11.08
N ALA A 248 -18.25 11.08 -11.36
CA ALA A 248 -17.15 11.10 -12.34
C ALA A 248 -17.63 11.43 -13.78
N ALA A 249 -18.92 11.31 -14.06
CA ALA A 249 -19.52 11.67 -15.34
C ALA A 249 -19.87 13.17 -15.46
N CYS A 250 -19.70 13.94 -14.40
CA CYS A 250 -19.89 15.39 -14.39
C CYS A 250 -18.61 16.09 -14.88
N ASP A 251 -18.75 17.27 -15.47
CA ASP A 251 -17.59 18.09 -15.82
C ASP A 251 -16.91 18.66 -14.56
N ILE A 252 -15.64 19.04 -14.72
CA ILE A 252 -14.80 19.51 -13.62
C ILE A 252 -15.39 20.76 -12.93
N GLU A 253 -16.04 21.67 -13.68
CA GLU A 253 -16.62 22.90 -13.14
C GLU A 253 -17.88 22.61 -12.32
N THR A 254 -18.76 21.74 -12.80
CA THR A 254 -19.93 21.24 -12.04
C THR A 254 -19.50 20.57 -10.74
N LEU A 255 -18.43 19.76 -10.76
CA LEU A 255 -17.90 19.12 -9.56
C LEU A 255 -17.39 20.15 -8.55
N HIS A 256 -16.69 21.18 -9.02
CA HIS A 256 -16.22 22.29 -8.20
C HIS A 256 -17.38 23.03 -7.53
N ASP A 257 -18.39 23.42 -8.31
CA ASP A 257 -19.57 24.13 -7.81
C ASP A 257 -20.35 23.33 -6.76
N TYR A 258 -20.50 22.02 -6.98
CA TYR A 258 -21.15 21.14 -6.02
C TYR A 258 -20.38 21.09 -4.69
N ASN A 259 -19.06 20.96 -4.75
CA ASN A 259 -18.21 20.96 -3.56
C ASN A 259 -18.33 22.26 -2.78
N VAL A 260 -18.28 23.41 -3.48
CA VAL A 260 -18.44 24.73 -2.85
C VAL A 260 -19.81 24.84 -2.17
N LYS A 261 -20.88 24.31 -2.76
CA LYS A 261 -22.23 24.32 -2.16
C LYS A 261 -22.40 23.38 -0.97
N LYS A 262 -21.76 22.21 -0.98
CA LYS A 262 -21.86 21.20 0.09
C LYS A 262 -20.82 21.41 1.20
N ALA A 263 -19.82 22.25 0.98
CA ALA A 263 -18.80 22.56 1.98
C ALA A 263 -19.43 23.13 3.26
N GLY A 264 -19.09 22.51 4.38
CA GLY A 264 -19.43 23.01 5.72
C GLY A 264 -18.29 23.86 6.31
N LYS A 265 -18.43 24.28 7.56
CA LYS A 265 -17.36 25.02 8.26
C LYS A 265 -16.15 24.09 8.46
N CYS A 266 -15.09 24.30 7.67
CA CYS A 266 -13.90 23.45 7.66
C CYS A 266 -14.16 21.99 7.30
N ASN A 267 -15.21 21.76 6.52
CA ASN A 267 -15.61 20.45 6.07
C ASN A 267 -15.79 20.50 4.55
N GLY A 268 -15.17 19.56 3.84
CA GLY A 268 -15.23 19.45 2.38
C GLY A 268 -15.59 18.02 1.98
N ILE A 269 -16.03 17.85 0.74
CA ILE A 269 -16.39 16.53 0.21
C ILE A 269 -15.58 16.25 -1.06
N ASN A 270 -15.14 15.00 -1.22
CA ASN A 270 -14.75 14.49 -2.52
C ASN A 270 -16.04 14.08 -3.26
N PRO A 271 -16.42 14.75 -4.35
CA PRO A 271 -17.69 14.47 -5.01
C PRO A 271 -17.70 13.10 -5.70
N ILE A 272 -16.53 12.53 -6.00
CA ILE A 272 -16.39 11.26 -6.72
C ILE A 272 -16.55 10.07 -5.76
N THR A 273 -15.87 10.11 -4.62
CA THR A 273 -15.91 9.02 -3.62
C THR A 273 -16.96 9.25 -2.54
N ASN A 274 -17.55 10.44 -2.50
CA ASN A 274 -18.38 10.95 -1.42
C ASN A 274 -17.66 10.88 -0.05
N PHE A 275 -16.32 10.91 -0.04
CA PHE A 275 -15.56 10.99 1.20
C PHE A 275 -15.65 12.40 1.77
N THR A 276 -15.91 12.51 3.08
CA THR A 276 -15.99 13.80 3.76
C THR A 276 -14.69 14.08 4.50
N TYR A 277 -14.02 15.16 4.13
CA TYR A 277 -12.87 15.70 4.83
C TYR A 277 -13.36 16.61 5.96
N ASP A 278 -13.00 16.29 7.20
CA ASP A 278 -13.32 17.13 8.36
C ASP A 278 -12.04 17.60 9.04
N LEU A 279 -11.75 18.89 8.90
CA LEU A 279 -10.54 19.54 9.42
C LEU A 279 -10.81 20.41 10.64
N GLN A 280 -12.01 20.33 11.25
CA GLN A 280 -12.38 21.15 12.41
C GLN A 280 -11.43 20.98 13.60
N THR A 281 -10.82 19.80 13.77
CA THR A 281 -9.83 19.54 14.82
C THR A 281 -8.56 20.40 14.68
N LEU A 282 -8.27 20.91 13.48
CA LEU A 282 -7.13 21.79 13.21
C LEU A 282 -7.43 23.28 13.47
N MET A 283 -8.70 23.65 13.66
CA MET A 283 -9.13 25.05 13.83
C MET A 283 -8.57 25.71 15.09
N ASN A 284 -8.30 24.95 16.14
CA ASN A 284 -7.87 25.48 17.43
C ASN A 284 -6.34 25.56 17.57
N LYS A 285 -5.60 25.46 16.46
CA LYS A 285 -4.14 25.36 16.48
C LYS A 285 -3.50 26.32 15.48
N ASP A 286 -2.53 27.10 15.97
CA ASP A 286 -1.63 27.86 15.11
C ASP A 286 -0.51 26.96 14.60
N PHE A 287 -0.28 27.05 13.30
CA PHE A 287 0.83 26.44 12.61
C PHE A 287 1.88 27.50 12.34
N THR A 288 3.14 27.07 12.29
CA THR A 288 4.25 27.93 11.90
C THR A 288 5.09 27.18 10.90
N VAL A 289 5.42 27.85 9.79
CA VAL A 289 6.34 27.36 8.79
C VAL A 289 7.43 28.41 8.57
N THR A 290 8.65 27.96 8.30
CA THR A 290 9.81 28.85 8.17
C THR A 290 10.37 28.72 6.75
N SER A 291 10.65 29.83 6.08
CA SER A 291 11.31 29.83 4.78
C SER A 291 12.81 29.49 4.90
N ALA A 292 13.45 29.20 3.78
CA ALA A 292 14.89 28.95 3.72
C ALA A 292 15.73 30.14 4.24
N SER A 293 15.20 31.36 4.14
CA SER A 293 15.84 32.59 4.66
C SER A 293 15.56 32.84 6.15
N GLY A 294 14.88 31.92 6.83
CA GLY A 294 14.59 32.01 8.26
C GLY A 294 13.36 32.86 8.61
N VAL A 295 12.58 33.31 7.63
CA VAL A 295 11.35 34.08 7.87
C VAL A 295 10.26 33.13 8.34
N LYS A 296 9.53 33.50 9.41
CA LYS A 296 8.44 32.71 9.98
C LYS A 296 7.08 33.18 9.45
N TYR A 297 6.27 32.22 9.02
CA TYR A 297 4.90 32.40 8.60
C TYR A 297 4.01 31.66 9.58
N LYS A 298 3.14 32.40 10.27
CA LYS A 298 2.12 31.81 11.13
C LYS A 298 0.83 31.68 10.35
N PHE A 299 0.11 30.58 10.51
CA PHE A 299 -1.21 30.45 9.92
C PHE A 299 -2.11 29.54 10.74
N ARG A 300 -3.41 29.62 10.50
CA ARG A 300 -4.40 28.75 11.11
C ARG A 300 -5.32 28.18 10.04
N VAL A 301 -5.78 26.94 10.25
CA VAL A 301 -6.65 26.23 9.33
C VAL A 301 -8.11 26.57 9.65
N CYS A 302 -8.84 27.04 8.66
CA CYS A 302 -10.26 27.37 8.71
C CYS A 302 -10.71 28.43 9.73
N ASP A 303 -9.77 29.13 10.36
CA ASP A 303 -10.06 30.17 11.34
C ASP A 303 -8.94 31.22 11.36
N THR A 304 -9.23 32.36 11.96
CA THR A 304 -8.34 33.51 12.08
C THR A 304 -7.26 33.26 13.13
N LEU A 305 -6.05 33.76 12.89
CA LEU A 305 -4.96 33.70 13.87
C LEU A 305 -5.37 34.36 15.19
N MET A 306 -4.96 33.79 16.32
CA MET A 306 -5.15 34.45 17.64
C MET A 306 -4.30 35.71 17.78
N ASP A 307 -3.16 35.72 17.10
CA ASP A 307 -2.21 36.82 17.08
C ASP A 307 -2.61 37.81 15.97
N ASN A 308 -3.06 39.00 16.36
CA ASN A 308 -3.49 40.05 15.44
C ASN A 308 -2.33 40.93 14.93
N SER A 309 -1.08 40.46 15.03
CA SER A 309 0.11 41.21 14.55
C SER A 309 0.08 41.57 13.06
N CYS A 310 -0.59 40.76 12.24
CA CYS A 310 -0.82 41.04 10.81
C CYS A 310 -2.24 41.58 10.53
N GLY A 311 -2.92 42.16 11.53
CA GLY A 311 -4.28 42.66 11.41
C GLY A 311 -5.37 41.61 11.66
N ASN A 312 -6.60 42.11 11.87
CA ASN A 312 -7.77 41.27 12.17
C ASN A 312 -8.16 40.42 10.96
N ASN A 313 -8.73 39.24 11.22
CA ASN A 313 -9.18 38.27 10.22
C ASN A 313 -8.07 37.59 9.40
N THR A 314 -6.80 37.84 9.72
CA THR A 314 -5.67 37.23 9.00
C THR A 314 -5.61 35.73 9.25
N GLY A 315 -5.57 34.96 8.16
CA GLY A 315 -5.40 33.50 8.20
C GLY A 315 -3.95 33.08 8.09
N VAL A 316 -3.14 33.84 7.34
CA VAL A 316 -1.69 33.59 7.15
C VAL A 316 -0.94 34.92 7.30
N CYS A 317 0.06 34.94 8.18
CA CYS A 317 0.79 36.13 8.59
C CYS A 317 2.29 35.95 8.39
N ASN A 318 2.94 36.88 7.69
CA ASN A 318 4.39 36.99 7.69
C ASN A 318 4.84 37.70 8.97
N SER A 319 5.35 36.94 9.94
CA SER A 319 5.68 37.49 11.27
C SER A 319 6.87 38.45 11.27
N LYS A 320 7.69 38.48 10.21
CA LYS A 320 8.83 39.40 10.13
C LYS A 320 8.41 40.80 9.68
N TYR A 321 7.50 40.88 8.73
CA TYR A 321 7.08 42.15 8.13
C TYR A 321 5.70 42.63 8.62
N GLY A 322 4.98 41.81 9.38
CA GLY A 322 3.63 42.15 9.84
C GLY A 322 2.61 42.15 8.69
N THR A 323 2.91 41.44 7.60
CA THR A 323 2.11 41.45 6.37
C THR A 323 1.09 40.32 6.37
N SER A 324 -0.18 40.65 6.13
CA SER A 324 -1.25 39.69 5.90
C SER A 324 -1.11 39.04 4.53
N LEU A 325 -0.99 37.71 4.47
CA LEU A 325 -0.87 36.95 3.23
C LEU A 325 -2.20 36.33 2.78
N GLY A 326 -3.30 36.73 3.41
CA GLY A 326 -4.64 36.26 3.12
C GLY A 326 -5.52 36.21 4.36
N GLN A 327 -6.78 36.57 4.20
CA GLN A 327 -7.81 36.46 5.22
C GLN A 327 -8.28 35.02 5.37
N ALA A 328 -8.52 34.62 6.62
CA ALA A 328 -9.01 33.28 6.90
C ALA A 328 -10.45 33.10 6.39
N ASN A 329 -10.72 31.94 5.82
CA ASN A 329 -12.06 31.41 5.64
C ASN A 329 -12.08 29.92 6.00
N ALA A 330 -13.27 29.35 6.08
CA ALA A 330 -13.48 27.94 6.40
C ALA A 330 -13.94 27.11 5.19
N ASN A 331 -13.76 27.63 3.97
CA ASN A 331 -14.28 27.05 2.74
C ASN A 331 -13.30 26.00 2.21
N LEU A 332 -13.40 24.77 2.74
CA LEU A 332 -12.56 23.65 2.30
C LEU A 332 -13.10 23.11 0.97
N ILE A 333 -12.35 23.33 -0.10
CA ILE A 333 -12.73 22.96 -1.47
C ILE A 333 -11.93 21.74 -1.89
N TRP A 334 -12.48 20.91 -2.77
CA TRP A 334 -11.77 19.77 -3.37
C TRP A 334 -11.47 20.01 -4.85
N GLN A 335 -10.30 19.56 -5.28
CA GLN A 335 -9.90 19.46 -6.69
C GLN A 335 -9.19 18.12 -6.93
N GLN A 336 -8.89 17.80 -8.19
CA GLN A 336 -8.04 16.66 -8.53
C GLN A 336 -6.67 16.81 -7.83
N GLY A 337 -6.41 15.99 -6.82
CA GLY A 337 -5.22 16.07 -5.96
C GLY A 337 -5.52 16.25 -4.47
N GLY A 338 -6.77 16.55 -4.09
CA GLY A 338 -7.21 16.59 -2.69
C GLY A 338 -7.86 17.92 -2.27
N PRO A 339 -8.21 18.05 -0.98
CA PRO A 339 -8.80 19.27 -0.45
C PRO A 339 -7.77 20.39 -0.26
N TYR A 340 -8.22 21.64 -0.38
CA TYR A 340 -7.40 22.85 -0.18
C TYR A 340 -8.23 24.03 0.35
N LEU A 341 -7.54 25.00 0.95
CA LEU A 341 -8.07 26.32 1.32
C LEU A 341 -7.43 27.40 0.44
N ASN A 342 -8.24 28.40 0.08
CA ASN A 342 -7.77 29.57 -0.66
C ASN A 342 -8.03 30.84 0.17
N TYR A 343 -6.98 31.41 0.75
CA TYR A 343 -7.04 32.63 1.56
C TYR A 343 -6.63 33.82 0.70
N THR A 344 -7.60 34.66 0.36
CA THR A 344 -7.42 35.85 -0.48
C THR A 344 -7.50 37.13 0.36
N ASN A 345 -7.42 38.30 -0.27
CA ASN A 345 -7.58 39.60 0.39
C ASN A 345 -6.55 39.90 1.49
N GLY A 346 -5.30 39.45 1.31
CA GLY A 346 -4.18 39.94 2.11
C GLY A 346 -3.81 41.38 1.76
N ASP A 347 -2.69 41.84 2.32
CA ASP A 347 -2.16 43.18 2.07
C ASP A 347 -1.80 43.36 0.59
N LEU A 348 -1.70 44.62 0.16
CA LEU A 348 -1.36 44.95 -1.22
C LEU A 348 0.14 44.73 -1.48
N CYS A 349 0.42 44.04 -2.57
CA CYS A 349 1.74 43.97 -3.17
C CYS A 349 2.12 45.26 -3.89
N GLU A 350 3.40 45.39 -4.25
CA GLU A 350 3.92 46.49 -5.08
C GLU A 350 3.24 46.63 -6.45
N ASN A 351 2.75 45.52 -7.02
CA ASN A 351 2.04 45.50 -8.29
C ASN A 351 0.53 45.80 -8.18
N GLY A 352 0.03 46.13 -6.99
CA GLY A 352 -1.38 46.45 -6.72
C GLY A 352 -2.30 45.23 -6.56
N MET A 353 -1.80 44.00 -6.65
CA MET A 353 -2.58 42.80 -6.30
C MET A 353 -2.56 42.55 -4.79
N SER A 354 -3.63 41.99 -4.24
CA SER A 354 -3.61 41.49 -2.86
C SER A 354 -2.83 40.19 -2.75
N HIS A 355 -2.09 40.03 -1.66
CA HIS A 355 -1.52 38.74 -1.31
C HIS A 355 -2.61 37.67 -1.16
N TYR A 356 -2.30 36.45 -1.60
CA TYR A 356 -3.13 35.28 -1.35
C TYR A 356 -2.28 34.05 -1.03
N THR A 357 -2.88 33.12 -0.29
CA THR A 357 -2.26 31.87 0.13
C THR A 357 -3.14 30.68 -0.21
N LEU A 358 -2.56 29.68 -0.86
CA LEU A 358 -3.16 28.37 -1.05
C LEU A 358 -2.61 27.40 0.01
N ILE A 359 -3.50 26.76 0.77
CA ILE A 359 -3.15 25.71 1.73
C ILE A 359 -3.67 24.39 1.19
N ASN A 360 -2.79 23.58 0.62
CA ASN A 360 -3.12 22.27 0.07
C ASN A 360 -2.92 21.19 1.14
N PHE A 361 -3.87 20.27 1.30
CA PHE A 361 -3.77 19.20 2.29
C PHE A 361 -3.43 17.87 1.62
N PHE A 362 -2.52 17.13 2.22
CA PHE A 362 -2.09 15.81 1.73
C PHE A 362 -2.19 14.77 2.83
N CYS A 363 -2.57 13.56 2.43
CA CYS A 363 -2.68 12.42 3.34
C CYS A 363 -1.32 12.13 3.99
N GLU A 364 -1.33 11.90 5.31
CA GLU A 364 -0.18 11.52 6.13
C GLU A 364 -0.55 10.30 6.98
N LEU A 365 0.46 9.59 7.48
CA LEU A 365 0.24 8.37 8.26
C LEU A 365 -0.64 8.59 9.48
N GLN A 366 -1.51 7.62 9.74
CA GLN A 366 -2.45 7.67 10.86
C GLN A 366 -1.74 7.96 12.19
N GLY A 367 -2.24 8.95 12.93
CA GLY A 367 -1.70 9.35 14.23
C GLY A 367 -0.42 10.20 14.16
N SER A 368 0.05 10.54 12.96
CA SER A 368 1.16 11.49 12.79
C SER A 368 0.70 12.93 13.06
N PRO A 369 1.56 13.79 13.64
CA PRO A 369 1.22 15.19 13.82
C PRO A 369 1.11 15.90 12.47
N SER A 370 0.16 16.83 12.32
CA SER A 370 0.04 17.63 11.10
C SER A 370 1.26 18.52 10.90
N ARG A 371 1.91 18.43 9.74
CA ARG A 371 3.20 19.09 9.44
C ARG A 371 3.07 20.07 8.28
N PRO A 372 3.23 21.38 8.52
CA PRO A 372 3.16 22.40 7.48
C PRO A 372 4.49 22.56 6.74
N LEU A 373 4.44 22.78 5.44
CA LEU A 373 5.58 22.91 4.55
C LEU A 373 5.37 24.09 3.61
N LEU A 374 6.34 24.99 3.51
CA LEU A 374 6.27 26.16 2.63
C LEU A 374 6.86 25.74 1.29
N ILE A 375 6.01 25.70 0.27
CA ILE A 375 6.38 25.21 -1.05
C ILE A 375 6.85 26.35 -1.93
N LYS A 376 6.06 27.42 -1.97
CA LYS A 376 6.33 28.56 -2.83
C LYS A 376 6.09 29.83 -2.05
N GLU A 377 7.06 30.72 -2.17
CA GLU A 377 6.97 32.11 -1.74
C GLU A 377 7.31 32.98 -2.94
N SER A 378 6.32 33.70 -3.45
CA SER A 378 6.48 34.66 -4.53
C SER A 378 5.91 36.01 -4.12
N THR A 379 6.08 37.04 -4.94
CA THR A 379 5.72 38.42 -4.60
C THR A 379 4.30 38.59 -4.07
N CYS A 380 3.31 37.86 -4.58
CA CYS A 380 1.91 37.93 -4.11
C CYS A 380 1.25 36.58 -3.82
N GLN A 381 1.92 35.47 -4.08
CA GLN A 381 1.36 34.13 -3.92
C GLN A 381 2.22 33.33 -2.96
N THR A 382 1.57 32.75 -1.96
CA THR A 382 2.15 31.78 -1.03
C THR A 382 1.47 30.43 -1.21
N ILE A 383 2.24 29.34 -1.24
CA ILE A 383 1.70 27.97 -1.27
C ILE A 383 2.24 27.22 -0.07
N ILE A 384 1.33 26.77 0.80
CA ILE A 384 1.61 25.97 1.99
C ILE A 384 1.00 24.60 1.78
N HIS A 385 1.77 23.55 2.01
CA HIS A 385 1.25 22.19 2.07
C HIS A 385 1.13 21.77 3.53
N LEU A 386 0.01 21.15 3.90
CA LEU A 386 -0.20 20.60 5.23
C LEU A 386 -0.47 19.10 5.14
N ASN A 387 0.52 18.31 5.54
CA ASN A 387 0.39 16.87 5.63
C ASN A 387 -0.40 16.52 6.89
N THR A 388 -1.50 15.77 6.76
CA THR A 388 -2.34 15.35 7.89
C THR A 388 -3.12 14.06 7.58
N ASP A 389 -3.36 13.22 8.59
CA ASP A 389 -4.11 11.96 8.42
C ASP A 389 -5.62 12.17 8.20
N LEU A 390 -6.14 13.34 8.60
CA LEU A 390 -7.54 13.74 8.43
C LEU A 390 -8.01 13.82 6.97
N VAL A 391 -7.10 13.92 5.99
CA VAL A 391 -7.45 13.95 4.56
C VAL A 391 -7.19 12.64 3.84
N CYS A 392 -6.88 11.58 4.59
CA CYS A 392 -6.71 10.23 4.06
C CYS A 392 -8.07 9.53 3.89
N GLU A 393 -8.47 9.27 2.64
CA GLU A 393 -9.70 8.50 2.36
C GLU A 393 -9.58 7.03 2.80
N LYS A 394 -8.37 6.48 2.73
CA LYS A 394 -7.99 5.17 3.23
C LYS A 394 -7.01 5.36 4.38
N LYS A 395 -7.24 4.71 5.52
CA LYS A 395 -6.30 4.75 6.64
C LYS A 395 -5.05 3.96 6.28
N ILE A 396 -3.94 4.67 6.09
CA ILE A 396 -2.64 4.09 5.74
C ILE A 396 -1.86 3.85 7.02
N LYS A 397 -1.41 2.62 7.21
CA LYS A 397 -0.48 2.24 8.26
C LYS A 397 0.85 1.89 7.63
N CYS A 398 1.95 2.23 8.30
CA CYS A 398 3.27 1.79 7.88
C CYS A 398 3.59 0.39 8.44
N ALA A 399 2.64 -0.54 8.33
CA ALA A 399 2.77 -1.90 8.81
C ALA A 399 1.85 -2.85 8.03
N THR A 400 2.20 -4.15 8.01
CA THR A 400 1.38 -5.19 7.37
C THR A 400 0.19 -5.60 8.25
N ASP A 401 -1.00 -5.81 7.67
CA ASP A 401 -2.23 -6.16 8.43
C ASP A 401 -2.32 -7.64 8.89
N ASN A 402 -1.20 -8.38 8.95
CA ASN A 402 -1.15 -9.80 9.32
C ASN A 402 -0.91 -10.01 10.83
N ASN A 403 -1.11 -11.25 11.32
CA ASN A 403 -0.88 -11.63 12.73
C ASN A 403 0.56 -11.36 13.20
N ASP A 404 1.53 -11.48 12.29
CA ASP A 404 2.94 -11.13 12.50
C ASP A 404 3.22 -9.77 11.84
N GLU A 405 2.64 -8.71 12.41
CA GLU A 405 2.72 -7.34 11.90
C GLU A 405 4.18 -6.87 11.76
N ILE A 406 4.67 -6.74 10.51
CA ILE A 406 5.95 -6.09 10.22
C ILE A 406 5.71 -4.59 10.13
N ASN A 407 6.23 -3.86 11.10
CA ASN A 407 6.14 -2.42 11.20
C ASN A 407 7.38 -1.73 10.62
N LEU A 408 7.18 -0.93 9.55
CA LEU A 408 8.24 -0.18 8.86
C LEU A 408 8.38 1.27 9.37
N THR A 409 7.66 1.65 10.42
CA THR A 409 7.64 3.03 10.94
C THR A 409 9.04 3.55 11.32
N SER A 410 9.93 2.66 11.76
CA SER A 410 11.32 3.00 12.09
C SER A 410 12.16 3.44 10.87
N LEU A 411 11.76 3.06 9.65
CA LEU A 411 12.42 3.48 8.41
C LEU A 411 11.96 4.86 7.94
N ILE A 412 10.96 5.46 8.58
CA ILE A 412 10.43 6.75 8.18
C ILE A 412 11.43 7.85 8.54
N GLN A 413 11.83 8.65 7.55
CA GLN A 413 12.66 9.82 7.80
C GLN A 413 11.81 11.07 8.01
N SER A 414 12.12 11.80 9.07
CA SER A 414 11.36 12.99 9.49
C SER A 414 11.98 14.30 9.01
N THR A 415 13.29 14.34 8.81
CA THR A 415 14.08 15.54 8.53
C THR A 415 14.73 15.56 7.15
N ASN A 416 15.08 14.40 6.59
CA ASN A 416 15.74 14.26 5.31
C ASN A 416 15.07 13.15 4.48
N ASN A 417 15.40 13.07 3.18
CA ASN A 417 15.02 11.91 2.36
C ASN A 417 16.21 10.94 2.28
N TYR A 418 15.93 9.66 2.04
CA TYR A 418 16.94 8.73 1.56
C TYR A 418 17.35 9.15 0.15
N ILE A 419 18.67 9.24 -0.10
CA ILE A 419 19.21 9.64 -1.40
C ILE A 419 20.03 8.48 -1.93
N ILE A 420 19.56 7.88 -3.02
CA ILE A 420 20.25 6.79 -3.71
C ILE A 420 20.82 7.34 -5.01
N LYS A 421 22.14 7.30 -5.15
CA LYS A 421 22.84 7.82 -6.33
C LYS A 421 23.20 6.69 -7.27
N VAL A 422 22.80 6.80 -8.53
CA VAL A 422 23.10 5.85 -9.61
C VAL A 422 23.53 6.64 -10.84
N ASN A 423 24.83 6.65 -11.14
CA ASN A 423 25.42 7.48 -12.20
C ASN A 423 25.03 8.97 -11.99
N ASP A 424 24.49 9.64 -13.02
CA ASP A 424 24.05 11.04 -12.99
C ASP A 424 22.60 11.21 -12.47
N THR A 425 22.01 10.15 -11.90
CA THR A 425 20.63 10.12 -11.38
C THR A 425 20.63 9.99 -9.86
N GLU A 426 19.79 10.77 -9.19
CA GLU A 426 19.47 10.58 -7.78
C GLU A 426 18.01 10.18 -7.60
N PHE A 427 17.78 9.26 -6.66
CA PHE A 427 16.45 8.88 -6.18
C PHE A 427 16.29 9.39 -4.75
N HIS A 428 15.35 10.32 -4.57
CA HIS A 428 14.92 10.78 -3.26
C HIS A 428 13.73 9.94 -2.83
N ILE A 429 13.82 9.30 -1.67
CA ILE A 429 12.80 8.35 -1.19
C ILE A 429 12.49 8.61 0.28
N ASN A 430 11.21 8.51 0.62
CA ASN A 430 10.77 8.34 2.01
C ASN A 430 9.88 7.10 2.09
N ILE A 431 9.74 6.53 3.28
CA ILE A 431 8.95 5.31 3.51
C ILE A 431 7.61 5.67 4.13
N CYS A 432 6.54 5.07 3.59
CA CYS A 432 5.15 5.24 3.99
C CYS A 432 4.61 6.68 4.10
N ARG A 433 5.36 7.69 3.65
CA ARG A 433 4.97 9.10 3.71
C ARG A 433 5.58 9.90 2.56
N PRO A 434 5.07 11.12 2.29
CA PRO A 434 5.66 12.00 1.29
C PRO A 434 7.12 12.38 1.59
N LEU A 435 7.84 12.78 0.53
CA LEU A 435 9.18 13.32 0.65
C LEU A 435 9.21 14.54 1.56
N VAL A 436 10.27 14.63 2.36
CA VAL A 436 10.62 15.85 3.08
C VAL A 436 11.05 16.90 2.05
N PRO A 437 10.54 18.14 2.09
CA PRO A 437 10.95 19.17 1.14
C PRO A 437 12.46 19.36 1.16
N THR A 438 13.07 19.24 -0.01
CA THR A 438 14.50 19.41 -0.21
C THR A 438 14.71 20.64 -1.09
N GLN A 439 15.64 21.51 -0.73
CA GLN A 439 15.88 22.74 -1.47
C GLN A 439 16.27 22.43 -2.92
N GLY A 440 15.58 23.09 -3.87
CA GLY A 440 15.78 22.89 -5.31
C GLY A 440 15.10 21.66 -5.90
N LEU A 441 14.50 20.76 -5.10
CA LEU A 441 13.78 19.58 -5.59
C LEU A 441 12.30 19.91 -5.81
N ILE A 442 11.84 19.91 -7.06
CA ILE A 442 10.47 20.26 -7.45
C ILE A 442 9.71 19.02 -7.95
N CYS A 443 9.70 17.95 -7.15
CA CYS A 443 8.87 16.79 -7.48
C CYS A 443 7.38 17.07 -7.23
N ALA A 444 6.50 16.25 -7.82
CA ALA A 444 5.08 16.31 -7.51
C ALA A 444 4.86 16.17 -5.99
N HIS A 445 4.31 17.20 -5.36
CA HIS A 445 4.17 17.23 -3.91
C HIS A 445 3.19 16.16 -3.42
N GLY A 446 3.52 15.54 -2.29
CA GLY A 446 2.83 14.34 -1.82
C GLY A 446 3.48 13.05 -2.33
N SER A 447 4.32 13.12 -3.36
CA SER A 447 5.10 11.96 -3.80
C SER A 447 6.01 11.45 -2.69
N ALA A 448 6.10 10.13 -2.55
CA ALA A 448 6.99 9.47 -1.60
C ALA A 448 8.35 9.11 -2.21
N ALA A 449 8.48 9.15 -3.55
CA ALA A 449 9.71 8.83 -4.25
C ALA A 449 9.85 9.69 -5.51
N CYS A 450 11.02 10.29 -5.70
CA CYS A 450 11.33 11.16 -6.83
C CYS A 450 12.64 10.78 -7.48
N LYS A 451 12.67 10.78 -8.82
CA LYS A 451 13.89 10.66 -9.61
C LYS A 451 14.28 12.01 -10.16
N VAL A 452 15.56 12.35 -10.05
CA VAL A 452 16.13 13.59 -10.61
C VAL A 452 17.46 13.32 -11.30
N SER A 453 17.80 14.15 -12.28
CA SER A 453 19.12 14.21 -12.90
C SER A 453 19.87 15.43 -12.38
N ILE A 454 21.17 15.29 -12.12
CA ILE A 454 22.00 16.41 -11.67
C ILE A 454 22.70 17.03 -12.89
N SER A 455 22.52 18.34 -13.08
CA SER A 455 23.25 19.09 -14.10
C SER A 455 24.70 19.35 -13.69
N SER A 456 25.56 19.73 -14.64
CA SER A 456 26.95 20.12 -14.36
C SER A 456 27.10 21.33 -13.41
N LYS A 457 26.01 22.06 -13.13
CA LYS A 457 25.94 23.16 -12.16
C LYS A 457 25.40 22.74 -10.79
N ASN A 458 25.24 21.44 -10.55
CA ASN A 458 24.68 20.86 -9.33
C ASN A 458 23.22 21.27 -9.05
N GLU A 459 22.46 21.52 -10.12
CA GLU A 459 21.03 21.80 -10.07
C GLU A 459 20.23 20.55 -10.47
N TYR A 460 19.12 20.31 -9.78
CA TYR A 460 18.19 19.25 -10.13
C TYR A 460 17.45 19.58 -11.42
N THR A 461 17.32 18.57 -12.28
CA THR A 461 16.64 18.65 -13.57
C THR A 461 15.91 17.33 -13.82
N ASN A 462 14.90 17.34 -14.70
CA ASN A 462 14.12 16.15 -15.06
C ASN A 462 13.50 15.45 -13.84
N GLU A 463 12.79 16.20 -13.01
CA GLU A 463 12.11 15.70 -11.83
C GLU A 463 10.90 14.84 -12.22
N ILE A 464 10.93 13.57 -11.82
CA ILE A 464 9.90 12.60 -12.14
C ILE A 464 9.38 12.00 -10.83
N SER A 465 8.09 12.17 -10.58
CA SER A 465 7.41 11.51 -9.47
C SER A 465 7.32 10.02 -9.75
N LEU A 466 7.78 9.22 -8.80
CA LEU A 466 7.75 7.76 -8.87
C LEU A 466 6.57 7.14 -8.12
N GLY A 467 5.66 7.99 -7.63
CA GLY A 467 4.40 7.59 -7.03
C GLY A 467 4.14 8.19 -5.65
N PHE A 468 2.93 7.92 -5.16
CA PHE A 468 2.35 8.41 -3.92
C PHE A 468 2.14 7.27 -2.92
N PRO A 469 2.27 7.54 -1.61
CA PRO A 469 2.11 6.53 -0.56
C PRO A 469 0.62 6.32 -0.26
N GLU A 470 -0.10 5.62 -1.14
CA GLU A 470 -1.55 5.41 -1.03
C GLU A 470 -1.95 4.05 -0.41
N ASP A 471 -1.01 3.11 -0.35
CA ASP A 471 -1.22 1.75 0.16
C ASP A 471 -0.34 1.45 1.37
N SER A 472 -0.88 0.67 2.32
CA SER A 472 -0.09 0.09 3.42
C SER A 472 0.85 -1.00 2.88
N PRO A 473 1.99 -1.27 3.55
CA PRO A 473 2.83 -2.41 3.23
C PRO A 473 2.05 -3.73 3.30
N THR A 474 2.37 -4.66 2.42
CA THR A 474 1.78 -6.00 2.38
C THR A 474 2.87 -7.06 2.32
N LEU A 475 2.52 -8.32 2.60
CA LEU A 475 3.42 -9.42 2.30
C LEU A 475 3.23 -9.84 0.85
N ASN A 476 4.33 -9.97 0.12
CA ASN A 476 4.32 -10.72 -1.12
C ASN A 476 4.18 -12.21 -0.82
N LYS A 477 4.21 -13.00 -1.87
CA LYS A 477 4.01 -14.44 -1.81
C LYS A 477 5.13 -15.19 -1.10
N ASP A 478 6.27 -14.53 -0.98
CA ASP A 478 7.49 -15.03 -0.36
C ASP A 478 7.63 -14.62 1.09
N LEU A 479 6.55 -14.06 1.66
CA LEU A 479 6.52 -13.49 3.00
C LEU A 479 7.50 -12.33 3.19
N GLN A 480 8.00 -11.73 2.10
CA GLN A 480 8.76 -10.50 2.16
C GLN A 480 7.81 -9.31 2.23
N THR A 481 8.20 -8.29 2.98
CA THR A 481 7.41 -7.08 3.07
C THR A 481 7.61 -6.26 1.80
N VAL A 482 6.51 -5.85 1.17
CA VAL A 482 6.54 -5.01 -0.03
C VAL A 482 5.73 -3.75 0.20
N LEU A 483 6.28 -2.62 -0.22
CA LEU A 483 5.59 -1.33 -0.25
C LEU A 483 5.53 -0.80 -1.67
N ARG A 484 4.35 -0.35 -2.09
CA ARG A 484 4.10 0.12 -3.44
C ARG A 484 3.65 1.57 -3.45
N TYR A 485 4.24 2.35 -4.33
CA TYR A 485 3.81 3.71 -4.67
C TYR A 485 3.22 3.75 -6.07
N VAL A 486 2.10 4.45 -6.22
CA VAL A 486 1.28 4.48 -7.43
C VAL A 486 1.05 5.91 -7.91
N ASN A 487 0.46 6.08 -9.10
CA ASN A 487 0.00 7.37 -9.60
C ASN A 487 1.09 8.44 -9.76
N GLY A 488 2.34 8.05 -10.07
CA GLY A 488 3.43 8.99 -10.34
C GLY A 488 3.27 9.76 -11.65
N SER A 489 4.36 10.33 -12.14
CA SER A 489 4.40 11.04 -13.43
C SER A 489 3.99 10.13 -14.60
N GLN A 490 3.60 10.71 -15.73
CA GLN A 490 3.26 9.94 -16.93
C GLN A 490 4.44 9.06 -17.38
N CYS A 491 4.14 7.82 -17.75
CA CYS A 491 5.14 6.87 -18.19
C CYS A 491 5.64 7.21 -19.60
N PRO A 492 6.97 7.37 -19.82
CA PRO A 492 7.52 7.72 -21.13
C PRO A 492 7.22 6.69 -22.21
N GLU A 493 7.23 5.40 -21.88
CA GLU A 493 7.00 4.31 -22.83
C GLU A 493 5.52 4.12 -23.14
N ASN A 494 4.63 4.54 -22.24
CA ASN A 494 3.20 4.41 -22.43
C ASN A 494 2.46 5.58 -21.76
N PRO A 495 2.05 6.60 -22.54
CA PRO A 495 1.34 7.77 -22.02
C PRO A 495 0.01 7.46 -21.32
N THR A 496 -0.56 6.26 -21.49
CA THR A 496 -1.78 5.83 -20.79
C THR A 496 -1.51 5.24 -19.40
N LYS A 497 -0.25 5.12 -18.99
CA LYS A 497 0.16 4.63 -17.67
C LYS A 497 0.88 5.70 -16.87
N THR A 498 0.79 5.58 -15.56
CA THR A 498 1.57 6.37 -14.60
C THR A 498 2.73 5.54 -14.07
N ILE A 499 3.81 6.22 -13.70
CA ILE A 499 4.97 5.60 -13.07
C ILE A 499 4.60 5.13 -11.66
N SER A 500 5.17 4.00 -11.27
CA SER A 500 5.04 3.42 -9.94
C SER A 500 6.41 3.03 -9.39
N SER A 501 6.47 2.73 -8.09
CA SER A 501 7.66 2.20 -7.44
C SER A 501 7.31 1.04 -6.53
N ASN A 502 8.15 0.02 -6.51
CA ASN A 502 8.06 -1.11 -5.59
C ASN A 502 9.32 -1.18 -4.73
N PHE A 503 9.12 -1.35 -3.43
CA PHE A 503 10.15 -1.56 -2.43
C PHE A 503 9.97 -2.92 -1.81
N THR A 504 10.95 -3.80 -1.99
CA THR A 504 10.97 -5.12 -1.35
C THR A 504 11.94 -5.08 -0.19
N PHE A 505 11.44 -5.27 1.03
CA PHE A 505 12.26 -5.32 2.24
C PHE A 505 12.63 -6.77 2.55
N ILE A 506 13.92 -7.05 2.52
CA ILE A 506 14.49 -8.38 2.73
C ILE A 506 15.04 -8.45 4.14
N CYS A 507 14.64 -9.48 4.88
CA CYS A 507 15.20 -9.77 6.19
C CYS A 507 16.69 -10.10 6.04
N ASP A 508 17.55 -9.24 6.60
CA ASP A 508 19.00 -9.39 6.57
C ASP A 508 19.59 -8.91 7.92
N ASN A 509 20.57 -9.64 8.43
CA ASN A 509 21.27 -9.28 9.66
C ASN A 509 22.34 -8.21 9.43
N ASN A 510 22.86 -8.11 8.20
CA ASN A 510 23.82 -7.10 7.78
C ASN A 510 23.09 -5.93 7.11
N ASN A 511 22.33 -5.19 7.92
CA ASN A 511 21.55 -4.02 7.52
C ASN A 511 22.23 -3.17 6.45
N GLN A 512 21.64 -3.12 5.25
CA GLN A 512 22.02 -2.13 4.26
C GLN A 512 21.40 -0.79 4.69
N GLY A 513 22.24 0.18 5.03
CA GLY A 513 21.78 1.47 5.56
C GLY A 513 20.87 2.27 4.60
N LEU A 514 20.84 1.92 3.30
CA LEU A 514 20.01 2.54 2.26
C LEU A 514 19.43 1.45 1.34
N PRO A 515 18.25 1.68 0.74
CA PRO A 515 17.72 0.80 -0.31
C PRO A 515 18.60 0.86 -1.56
N VAL A 516 18.60 -0.22 -2.33
CA VAL A 516 19.38 -0.37 -3.58
C VAL A 516 18.43 -0.35 -4.77
N TYR A 517 18.69 0.54 -5.73
CA TYR A 517 18.00 0.52 -7.02
C TYR A 517 18.41 -0.71 -7.82
N LYS A 518 17.42 -1.48 -8.29
CA LYS A 518 17.65 -2.71 -9.06
C LYS A 518 17.51 -2.47 -10.55
N HIS A 519 16.31 -2.10 -10.98
CA HIS A 519 16.00 -1.87 -12.40
C HIS A 519 14.69 -1.09 -12.55
N TYR A 520 14.43 -0.68 -13.79
CA TYR A 520 13.16 -0.08 -14.21
C TYR A 520 12.54 -0.96 -15.30
N ALA A 521 11.29 -1.37 -15.11
CA ALA A 521 10.55 -2.18 -16.08
C ALA A 521 9.05 -1.88 -16.01
N ASN A 522 8.37 -1.85 -17.16
CA ASN A 522 6.91 -1.69 -17.25
C ASN A 522 6.33 -0.48 -16.49
N CYS A 523 6.99 0.68 -16.57
CA CYS A 523 6.61 1.88 -15.81
C CYS A 523 6.77 1.76 -14.27
N THR A 524 7.55 0.79 -13.79
CA THR A 524 7.79 0.59 -12.36
C THR A 524 9.29 0.62 -12.04
N TYR A 525 9.68 1.44 -11.07
CA TYR A 525 11.02 1.43 -10.48
C TYR A 525 11.08 0.42 -9.34
N VAL A 526 12.09 -0.45 -9.34
CA VAL A 526 12.23 -1.52 -8.36
C VAL A 526 13.42 -1.25 -7.45
N PHE A 527 13.14 -1.22 -6.15
CA PHE A 527 14.11 -1.05 -5.08
C PHE A 527 14.06 -2.25 -4.13
N GLU A 528 15.22 -2.62 -3.62
CA GLU A 528 15.35 -3.67 -2.62
C GLU A 528 16.06 -3.10 -1.40
N TRP A 529 15.62 -3.50 -0.21
CA TRP A 529 16.20 -3.01 1.02
C TRP A 529 16.43 -4.16 1.99
N ASN A 530 17.70 -4.53 2.16
CA ASN A 530 18.11 -5.49 3.18
C ASN A 530 18.10 -4.82 4.55
N THR A 531 17.17 -5.23 5.41
CA THR A 531 17.00 -4.65 6.75
C THR A 531 16.44 -5.68 7.72
N SER A 532 16.95 -5.64 8.95
CA SER A 532 16.54 -6.48 10.07
C SER A 532 15.10 -6.18 10.49
N ILE A 533 14.60 -4.98 10.18
CA ILE A 533 13.20 -4.58 10.43
C ILE A 533 12.23 -5.51 9.70
N ALA A 534 12.60 -5.98 8.50
CA ALA A 534 11.79 -6.92 7.72
C ALA A 534 11.75 -8.34 8.31
N CYS A 535 12.60 -8.65 9.28
CA CYS A 535 12.59 -9.94 9.97
C CYS A 535 11.48 -10.06 11.01
N GLY A 536 10.83 -8.94 11.38
CA GLY A 536 9.75 -8.94 12.36
C GLY A 536 10.24 -9.38 13.74
N ALA A 537 9.53 -10.34 14.33
CA ALA A 537 9.85 -10.91 15.63
C ALA A 537 10.59 -12.25 15.49
N VAL A 538 11.81 -12.32 16.03
CA VAL A 538 12.63 -13.55 16.07
C VAL A 538 12.75 -14.05 17.50
N ILE A 539 12.85 -15.38 17.65
CA ILE A 539 13.09 -16.02 18.94
C ILE A 539 14.58 -15.90 19.27
N GLY A 540 14.88 -15.43 20.47
CA GLY A 540 16.23 -15.44 21.02
C GLY A 540 16.38 -16.44 22.16
N ASP A 541 17.59 -16.52 22.68
CA ASP A 541 17.95 -17.45 23.74
C ASP A 541 18.16 -16.73 25.08
N TRP A 542 17.87 -17.43 26.17
CA TRP A 542 18.19 -16.99 27.53
C TRP A 542 19.37 -17.80 28.06
N VAL A 543 20.46 -17.11 28.38
CA VAL A 543 21.63 -17.68 29.04
C VAL A 543 21.61 -17.23 30.49
N ALA A 544 21.32 -18.19 31.38
CA ALA A 544 21.24 -17.93 32.81
C ALA A 544 22.59 -17.36 33.34
N PRO A 545 22.57 -16.40 34.28
CA PRO A 545 21.39 -15.90 34.99
C PRO A 545 20.75 -14.62 34.40
N CYS A 546 21.35 -13.95 33.42
CA CYS A 546 20.92 -12.59 33.05
C CYS A 546 21.29 -12.14 31.62
N ILE A 547 21.65 -13.06 30.74
CA ILE A 547 22.08 -12.72 29.37
C ILE A 547 20.98 -13.16 28.40
N ILE A 548 20.54 -12.23 27.55
CA ILE A 548 19.71 -12.55 26.39
C ILE A 548 20.60 -12.57 25.16
N LYS A 549 20.45 -13.60 24.34
CA LYS A 549 21.20 -13.76 23.10
C LYS A 549 20.27 -13.60 21.93
N ASP A 550 20.64 -12.69 21.06
CA ASP A 550 20.03 -12.51 19.77
C ASP A 550 20.61 -13.55 18.80
N SER A 551 19.86 -14.61 18.56
CA SER A 551 20.26 -15.71 17.70
C SER A 551 20.33 -15.30 16.21
N PHE A 552 19.76 -14.15 15.83
CA PHE A 552 19.73 -13.64 14.46
C PHE A 552 20.92 -12.69 14.16
N LEU A 553 21.21 -11.74 15.04
CA LEU A 553 22.37 -10.83 14.91
C LEU A 553 23.65 -11.37 15.59
N SER A 554 23.56 -12.48 16.31
CA SER A 554 24.66 -13.05 17.11
C SER A 554 25.21 -12.08 18.18
N TYR A 555 24.39 -11.13 18.64
CA TYR A 555 24.72 -10.24 19.76
C TYR A 555 24.22 -10.81 21.09
N GLU A 556 24.91 -10.45 22.17
CA GLU A 556 24.53 -10.79 23.53
C GLU A 556 24.29 -9.49 24.31
N TYR A 557 23.16 -9.41 25.01
CA TYR A 557 22.83 -8.28 25.86
C TYR A 557 22.87 -8.74 27.32
N ASP A 558 23.74 -8.12 28.10
CA ASP A 558 23.89 -8.39 29.52
C ASP A 558 22.94 -7.48 30.32
N LEU A 559 21.94 -8.09 30.95
CA LEU A 559 20.97 -7.39 31.78
C LEU A 559 21.41 -7.28 33.25
N SER A 560 22.63 -7.71 33.61
CA SER A 560 23.09 -7.84 35.00
C SER A 560 23.03 -6.52 35.78
N LEU A 561 23.22 -5.39 35.10
CA LEU A 561 23.10 -4.06 35.70
C LEU A 561 21.70 -3.77 36.29
N LEU A 562 20.64 -4.39 35.76
CA LEU A 562 19.29 -4.29 36.32
C LEU A 562 19.22 -4.96 37.70
N TYR A 563 19.97 -6.05 37.89
CA TYR A 563 19.99 -6.83 39.13
C TYR A 563 20.99 -6.28 40.16
N GLU A 564 22.20 -5.94 39.73
CA GLU A 564 23.30 -5.52 40.61
C GLU A 564 22.97 -4.24 41.39
N LYS A 565 22.29 -3.28 40.75
CA LYS A 565 21.93 -2.02 41.42
C LYS A 565 20.63 -2.11 42.20
N GLN A 566 19.64 -2.86 41.71
CA GLN A 566 18.35 -3.02 42.36
C GLN A 566 17.73 -4.40 42.04
N PRO A 567 17.92 -5.41 42.90
CA PRO A 567 17.51 -6.78 42.59
C PRO A 567 15.97 -6.97 42.55
N LEU A 568 15.20 -6.01 43.06
CA LEU A 568 13.74 -6.09 43.13
C LEU A 568 13.10 -4.75 42.79
N HIS A 569 12.35 -4.73 41.68
CA HIS A 569 11.55 -3.58 41.27
C HIS A 569 10.08 -3.79 41.61
N TYR A 570 9.33 -2.68 41.72
CA TYR A 570 7.89 -2.73 41.98
C TYR A 570 7.10 -1.84 41.04
N VAL A 571 5.96 -2.35 40.57
CA VAL A 571 4.97 -1.58 39.81
C VAL A 571 3.60 -1.65 40.48
N LYS A 572 2.80 -0.59 40.34
CA LYS A 572 1.44 -0.52 40.90
C LYS A 572 0.40 -0.47 39.78
N SER A 573 -0.70 -1.20 39.93
CA SER A 573 -1.86 -1.06 39.05
C SER A 573 -2.71 0.16 39.42
N LYS A 574 -3.60 0.55 38.50
CA LYS A 574 -4.62 1.59 38.76
C LYS A 574 -5.53 1.25 39.96
N GLN A 575 -5.63 -0.03 40.31
CA GLN A 575 -6.41 -0.55 41.45
C GLN A 575 -5.57 -0.67 42.73
N GLY A 576 -4.31 -0.21 42.72
CA GLY A 576 -3.43 -0.21 43.89
C GLY A 576 -2.67 -1.51 44.15
N LYS A 577 -2.83 -2.56 43.33
CA LYS A 577 -2.08 -3.82 43.48
C LYS A 577 -0.60 -3.62 43.17
N LYS A 578 0.29 -4.13 44.04
CA LYS A 578 1.75 -3.99 43.93
C LYS A 578 2.38 -5.29 43.43
N TYR A 579 3.03 -5.24 42.27
CA TYR A 579 3.72 -6.38 41.66
C TYR A 579 5.22 -6.23 41.87
N ALA A 580 5.89 -7.31 42.27
CA ALA A 580 7.33 -7.39 42.40
C ALA A 580 7.94 -8.02 41.12
N ILE A 581 9.05 -7.46 40.65
CA ILE A 581 9.73 -7.88 39.42
C ILE A 581 11.21 -8.14 39.73
N ASN A 582 11.69 -9.32 39.39
CA ASN A 582 13.09 -9.75 39.50
C ASN A 582 13.44 -10.67 38.33
N ILE A 583 14.07 -10.10 37.30
CA ILE A 583 14.29 -10.78 36.01
C ILE A 583 15.42 -11.81 36.10
N CYS A 584 16.52 -11.50 36.81
CA CYS A 584 17.75 -12.28 36.80
C CYS A 584 18.04 -13.05 38.10
N GLY A 585 17.31 -12.79 39.18
CA GLY A 585 17.54 -13.39 40.49
C GLY A 585 16.57 -14.52 40.85
N GLY A 586 16.04 -15.22 39.84
CA GLY A 586 14.88 -16.12 39.86
C GLY A 586 14.83 -17.26 40.89
N GLU A 587 15.67 -17.30 41.92
CA GLU A 587 15.62 -18.32 42.98
C GLU A 587 15.39 -17.73 44.40
N LYS A 588 15.57 -16.42 44.64
CA LYS A 588 15.50 -15.85 46.01
C LYS A 588 14.27 -15.01 46.33
N CYS A 589 13.59 -14.45 45.33
CA CYS A 589 12.33 -13.72 45.53
C CYS A 589 11.27 -14.32 44.60
N CYS A 590 10.01 -14.38 45.07
CA CYS A 590 8.86 -14.86 44.30
C CYS A 590 8.79 -16.38 44.00
N ASN A 591 9.38 -17.25 44.84
CA ASN A 591 9.17 -18.71 44.78
C ASN A 591 9.41 -19.29 43.36
N CYS A 592 10.54 -18.90 42.77
CA CYS A 592 11.01 -19.21 41.42
C CYS A 592 10.26 -18.58 40.24
N SER A 593 9.69 -17.37 40.39
CA SER A 593 9.06 -16.62 39.30
C SER A 593 9.64 -15.21 39.17
N ALA A 594 9.81 -14.73 37.94
CA ALA A 594 10.36 -13.39 37.71
C ALA A 594 9.38 -12.26 38.12
N ILE A 595 8.07 -12.55 38.16
CA ILE A 595 7.04 -11.59 38.55
C ILE A 595 6.10 -12.26 39.57
N CYS A 596 5.85 -11.58 40.70
CA CYS A 596 4.84 -12.02 41.65
C CYS A 596 4.00 -10.89 42.24
N HIS A 597 2.81 -11.27 42.70
CA HIS A 597 1.96 -10.45 43.55
C HIS A 597 1.51 -11.31 44.73
N GLU A 598 1.96 -10.96 45.93
CA GLU A 598 1.78 -11.76 47.14
C GLU A 598 2.31 -13.20 46.94
N TYR A 599 1.44 -14.21 47.02
CA TYR A 599 1.77 -15.62 46.81
C TYR A 599 1.59 -16.09 45.36
N ASN A 600 1.04 -15.25 44.48
CA ASN A 600 0.74 -15.59 43.10
C ASN A 600 1.96 -15.38 42.20
N ARG A 601 2.35 -16.42 41.47
CA ARG A 601 3.43 -16.41 40.48
C ARG A 601 2.86 -16.08 39.11
N TYR A 602 3.52 -15.19 38.36
CA TYR A 602 3.05 -14.76 37.03
C TYR A 602 3.79 -15.43 35.88
N GLY A 603 4.41 -16.58 36.16
CA GLY A 603 5.01 -17.46 35.17
C GLY A 603 6.52 -17.65 35.34
N SER A 604 7.03 -18.68 34.68
CA SER A 604 8.44 -18.92 34.44
C SER A 604 8.77 -18.49 33.02
N LEU A 605 10.03 -18.11 32.76
CA LEU A 605 10.44 -17.64 31.44
C LEU A 605 10.17 -18.74 30.40
N GLY A 606 9.34 -18.41 29.40
CA GLY A 606 8.97 -19.31 28.31
C GLY A 606 9.71 -18.99 27.01
N SER A 607 9.85 -17.70 26.68
CA SER A 607 10.58 -17.28 25.49
C SER A 607 11.14 -15.85 25.59
N VAL A 608 12.24 -15.64 24.87
CA VAL A 608 12.82 -14.33 24.56
C VAL A 608 12.47 -14.03 23.11
N ILE A 609 11.94 -12.84 22.84
CA ILE A 609 11.53 -12.42 21.50
C ILE A 609 12.18 -11.07 21.20
N PHE A 610 12.99 -11.01 20.16
CA PHE A 610 13.52 -9.77 19.61
C PHE A 610 12.59 -9.30 18.49
N ASP A 611 11.94 -8.15 18.67
CA ASP A 611 11.02 -7.57 17.70
C ASP A 611 11.70 -6.38 17.02
N TYR A 612 12.41 -6.66 15.91
CA TYR A 612 13.14 -5.63 15.17
C TYR A 612 12.22 -4.61 14.51
N SER A 613 11.00 -5.02 14.18
CA SER A 613 10.02 -4.12 13.59
C SER A 613 9.57 -3.02 14.56
N ARG A 614 9.59 -3.32 15.86
CA ARG A 614 9.23 -2.39 16.94
C ARG A 614 10.44 -1.87 17.72
N ASN A 615 11.65 -2.34 17.37
CA ASN A 615 12.90 -2.05 18.05
C ASN A 615 12.83 -2.31 19.57
N ASP A 616 12.30 -3.47 19.96
CA ASP A 616 12.14 -3.87 21.35
C ASP A 616 12.45 -5.35 21.59
N VAL A 617 12.65 -5.71 22.85
CA VAL A 617 12.83 -7.10 23.29
C VAL A 617 11.75 -7.46 24.29
N LYS A 618 11.10 -8.62 24.12
CA LYS A 618 10.06 -9.14 25.01
C LYS A 618 10.52 -10.42 25.70
N LEU A 619 10.35 -10.46 27.02
CA LEU A 619 10.43 -11.68 27.82
C LEU A 619 9.02 -12.14 28.16
N LYS A 620 8.62 -13.30 27.64
CA LYS A 620 7.32 -13.89 27.92
C LYS A 620 7.42 -14.95 29.00
N TYR A 621 6.55 -14.84 30.00
CA TYR A 621 6.47 -15.74 31.14
C TYR A 621 5.12 -16.47 31.14
N SER A 622 5.18 -17.79 31.23
CA SER A 622 4.01 -18.69 31.19
C SER A 622 4.02 -19.68 32.35
N ASN A 623 2.93 -20.42 32.55
CA ASN A 623 2.81 -21.43 33.62
C ASN A 623 2.93 -20.84 35.04
N GLY A 624 2.26 -19.71 35.28
CA GLY A 624 2.13 -19.13 36.62
C GLY A 624 1.16 -19.89 37.53
N SER A 625 0.84 -19.30 38.69
CA SER A 625 -0.18 -19.84 39.59
C SER A 625 -1.53 -19.95 38.86
N LYS A 626 -2.36 -20.92 39.25
CA LYS A 626 -3.71 -21.07 38.69
C LYS A 626 -4.55 -19.83 38.98
N CYS A 627 -5.24 -19.35 37.96
CA CYS A 627 -6.22 -18.28 37.99
C CYS A 627 -7.48 -18.78 37.27
N ASN A 628 -8.48 -19.20 38.05
CA ASN A 628 -9.66 -19.91 37.54
C ASN A 628 -9.28 -21.17 36.75
N ASN A 629 -9.73 -21.31 35.50
CA ASN A 629 -9.39 -22.44 34.61
C ASN A 629 -8.04 -22.28 33.89
N ASN A 630 -7.38 -21.12 33.98
CA ASN A 630 -6.13 -20.81 33.29
C ASN A 630 -4.98 -20.59 34.29
N SER A 631 -3.78 -20.29 33.79
CA SER A 631 -2.63 -19.88 34.61
C SER A 631 -2.31 -18.40 34.38
N TYR A 632 -1.75 -17.73 35.39
CA TYR A 632 -1.21 -16.38 35.19
C TYR A 632 -0.04 -16.40 34.21
N THR A 633 -0.01 -15.40 33.34
CA THR A 633 1.08 -15.13 32.39
C THR A 633 1.51 -13.69 32.55
N SER A 634 2.75 -13.38 32.14
CA SER A 634 3.25 -12.02 32.13
C SER A 634 4.24 -11.79 30.99
N GLU A 635 4.44 -10.53 30.63
CA GLU A 635 5.36 -10.11 29.60
C GLU A 635 6.11 -8.87 30.09
N ILE A 636 7.43 -8.85 29.91
CA ILE A 636 8.27 -7.67 30.13
C ILE A 636 8.82 -7.23 28.79
N ARG A 637 8.66 -5.95 28.45
CA ARG A 637 9.15 -5.36 27.20
C ARG A 637 10.23 -4.33 27.50
N PHE A 638 11.41 -4.52 26.91
CA PHE A 638 12.54 -3.60 26.94
C PHE A 638 12.54 -2.74 25.69
N ILE A 639 12.58 -1.42 25.87
CA ILE A 639 12.60 -0.44 24.80
C ILE A 639 13.86 0.40 24.98
N CYS A 640 14.68 0.51 23.93
CA CYS A 640 15.92 1.29 23.99
C CYS A 640 15.60 2.79 24.08
N ASN A 641 16.27 3.49 25.00
CA ASN A 641 16.21 4.95 25.10
C ASN A 641 17.56 5.48 25.60
N GLU A 642 18.29 6.17 24.72
CA GLU A 642 19.65 6.66 24.98
C GLU A 642 19.72 7.75 26.07
N SER A 643 18.59 8.41 26.37
CA SER A 643 18.51 9.48 27.37
C SER A 643 18.21 8.97 28.79
N ILE A 644 17.99 7.67 28.96
CA ILE A 644 17.64 7.04 30.24
C ILE A 644 18.77 6.11 30.65
N GLY A 645 19.15 6.14 31.93
CA GLY A 645 20.08 5.17 32.51
C GLY A 645 19.43 3.79 32.64
N ILE A 646 19.48 3.19 33.83
CA ILE A 646 18.89 1.86 34.09
C ILE A 646 17.37 1.83 33.89
N GLY A 647 16.70 2.98 34.07
CA GLY A 647 15.26 3.12 33.93
C GLY A 647 14.47 2.48 35.07
N GLU A 648 13.14 2.60 35.01
CA GLU A 648 12.21 1.97 35.95
C GLU A 648 11.05 1.33 35.17
N PRO A 649 10.57 0.13 35.58
CA PRO A 649 9.47 -0.53 34.90
C PRO A 649 8.14 0.22 35.08
N LYS A 650 7.31 0.24 34.04
CA LYS A 650 5.96 0.80 34.07
C LYS A 650 4.94 -0.25 33.68
N LEU A 651 3.86 -0.37 34.46
CA LEU A 651 2.79 -1.31 34.17
C LEU A 651 1.87 -0.74 33.07
N LEU A 652 1.87 -1.38 31.90
CA LEU A 652 1.07 -0.93 30.75
C LEU A 652 -0.36 -1.49 30.78
N LEU A 653 -0.52 -2.79 31.07
CA LEU A 653 -1.81 -3.49 30.98
C LEU A 653 -1.91 -4.58 32.06
N VAL A 654 -3.11 -4.74 32.62
CA VAL A 654 -3.53 -5.92 33.38
C VAL A 654 -4.90 -6.31 32.87
N SER A 655 -5.04 -7.52 32.35
CA SER A 655 -6.32 -8.07 31.87
C SER A 655 -6.64 -9.39 32.56
N GLN A 656 -7.93 -9.65 32.74
CA GLN A 656 -8.46 -10.95 33.17
C GLN A 656 -9.47 -11.39 32.12
N ASN A 657 -9.16 -12.47 31.40
CA ASN A 657 -10.11 -13.05 30.45
C ASN A 657 -11.17 -13.82 31.24
N TYR A 658 -12.37 -13.26 31.32
CA TYR A 658 -13.56 -14.01 31.71
C TYR A 658 -14.06 -14.73 30.47
N THR A 659 -13.80 -16.03 30.36
CA THR A 659 -14.63 -16.90 29.51
C THR A 659 -16.01 -16.97 30.15
N ILE A 660 -17.00 -16.35 29.51
CA ILE A 660 -18.43 -16.57 29.78
C ILE A 660 -18.82 -17.92 29.17
#